data_AF-A0A819YMI8-F1
#
_entry.id   AF-A0A819YMI8-F1
#
_cell.length_a   1.000
_cell.length_b   1.000
_cell.length_c   1.000
_cell.angle_alpha   90.00
_cell.angle_beta   90.00
_cell.angle_gamma   90.00
#
_symmetry.space_group_name_H-M   'P 1'
#
loop_
_entity.id
_entity.type
_entity.pdbx_description
1 polymer ?
#
loop_
_entity_poly.entity_id
_entity_poly.type
_entity_poly.pdbx_seq_one_letter_code
_entity_poly.pdbx_strand_id
1 'polypeptide(L)'
;NWKYQVFVLDPPAPIECPFTGMWTFKQVGQPNSLIQTRIRGGITPRPRDHGWFITCDPQYMVSQWTICGDQTKSMFADREYCRQLDPYGTPIGVYEQPDYIYQCAGYWREDSRSVMVTYDRDDPYNNYKCWVYERRDLTTITLSRSAGSACGFNQTSESYKSEDGADLAITLIEAERIHDDCPIRYDDVKSQIGCTFDRPLLGEYYSYENGLEAHTSLKENGDIDRLFYRRESGRGATANIITVLDNHAIGECFNLIWRENPFDHASKHHFELIYRDKEKSCYQCYELYNRTRNVLQIRTSECNEITSIVTNQINFQDLCASINQDADFDTLFLKTYSAEECRATIYGTYHFTYEFREGGIGICDNPISRLVSCPDPGTPFEAVNERFWMTYGYCRDLVSSIDAQPLYQCLGYWINDKGDIFTGIANERVGSERWYDKFRCMLTRQDQPQWFAKSLFAECARLYSPTDGPEKVIISPIIPEVPTPTCFFPDNFTGEWVNTANVNARTIINATHIHEISQVNNRGWLRETYYVCQQISRQQFLVKTVTKGECFSYYICFDFKDRHHNILRYRKSKSFMSNVYDDLSKRDPLYEVCSWISFGNDANWKYQVFVLDPPAPIECPFTGMWTFKQVGQPNSLIQTRIRGG
;
A
#
# COMPACT_ATOMS: atom_id res chain seq x y z
N ASN A 1 17.56 -13.08 -5.88
CA ASN A 1 16.43 -13.87 -6.41
C ASN A 1 15.25 -13.69 -5.47
N TRP A 2 14.40 -12.70 -5.77
CA TRP A 2 13.17 -12.47 -5.03
C TRP A 2 12.10 -13.43 -5.56
N LYS A 3 11.16 -13.82 -4.71
CA LYS A 3 10.01 -14.64 -5.06
C LYS A 3 8.77 -13.79 -4.86
N TYR A 4 8.08 -13.45 -5.93
CA TYR A 4 6.79 -12.78 -5.82
C TYR A 4 5.76 -13.79 -5.28
N GLN A 5 4.98 -13.37 -4.30
CA GLN A 5 3.82 -14.13 -3.82
C GLN A 5 2.59 -13.57 -4.52
N VAL A 6 1.93 -14.39 -5.33
CA VAL A 6 0.76 -13.99 -6.11
C VAL A 6 -0.49 -14.33 -5.32
N PHE A 7 -1.34 -13.33 -5.10
CA PHE A 7 -2.69 -13.53 -4.59
C PHE A 7 -3.68 -13.60 -5.76
N VAL A 8 -4.57 -14.59 -5.73
CA VAL A 8 -5.62 -14.76 -6.74
C VAL A 8 -6.96 -14.54 -6.06
N LEU A 9 -7.83 -13.75 -6.70
CA LEU A 9 -9.19 -13.49 -6.22
C LEU A 9 -10.02 -14.78 -6.26
N ASP A 10 -10.73 -15.12 -5.17
CA ASP A 10 -11.58 -16.30 -5.09
C ASP A 10 -13.04 -15.93 -4.78
N PRO A 11 -14.00 -16.15 -5.71
CA PRO A 11 -13.84 -16.71 -7.05
C PRO A 11 -13.23 -15.71 -8.06
N PRO A 12 -12.56 -16.18 -9.13
CA PRO A 12 -11.90 -15.29 -10.07
C PRO A 12 -12.91 -14.72 -11.07
N ALA A 13 -12.78 -13.43 -11.38
CA ALA A 13 -13.52 -12.82 -12.47
C ALA A 13 -12.93 -13.30 -13.82
N PRO A 14 -13.73 -13.88 -14.74
CA PRO A 14 -13.22 -14.38 -16.01
C PRO A 14 -12.71 -13.24 -16.90
N ILE A 15 -11.44 -13.34 -17.31
CA ILE A 15 -10.79 -12.45 -18.29
C ILE A 15 -10.57 -13.19 -19.62
N GLU A 16 -10.27 -12.46 -20.69
CA GLU A 16 -9.86 -13.08 -21.96
C GLU A 16 -8.56 -13.85 -21.79
N CYS A 17 -8.47 -15.05 -22.37
CA CYS A 17 -7.27 -15.86 -22.31
C CYS A 17 -6.17 -15.27 -23.22
N PRO A 18 -4.88 -15.45 -22.87
CA PRO A 18 -3.76 -14.81 -23.57
C PRO A 18 -3.56 -15.28 -25.01
N PHE A 19 -4.18 -16.40 -25.39
CA PHE A 19 -4.19 -16.84 -26.78
C PHE A 19 -5.55 -17.43 -27.12
N THR A 20 -5.92 -17.34 -28.39
CA THR A 20 -7.15 -17.94 -28.96
C THR A 20 -6.79 -18.84 -30.12
N GLY A 21 -7.73 -19.67 -30.55
CA GLY A 21 -7.54 -20.58 -31.68
C GLY A 21 -7.98 -22.01 -31.38
N MET A 22 -7.93 -22.84 -32.42
CA MET A 22 -8.17 -24.27 -32.35
C MET A 22 -6.85 -25.02 -32.54
N TRP A 23 -6.52 -25.88 -31.59
CA TRP A 23 -5.22 -26.55 -31.51
C TRP A 23 -5.38 -28.05 -31.30
N THR A 24 -4.44 -28.82 -31.82
CA THR A 24 -4.16 -30.18 -31.38
C THR A 24 -3.00 -30.14 -30.40
N PHE A 25 -2.92 -31.10 -29.46
CA PHE A 25 -1.91 -31.03 -28.42
C PHE A 25 -1.16 -32.34 -28.18
N LYS A 26 0.16 -32.22 -28.01
CA LYS A 26 1.01 -33.28 -27.47
C LYS A 26 1.33 -32.95 -26.02
N GLN A 27 1.35 -33.96 -25.16
CA GLN A 27 1.63 -33.79 -23.74
C GLN A 27 2.75 -34.70 -23.27
N VAL A 28 3.59 -34.19 -22.37
CA VAL A 28 4.67 -34.90 -21.69
C VAL A 28 4.65 -34.49 -20.23
N GLY A 29 4.78 -35.42 -19.29
CA GLY A 29 4.69 -35.08 -17.87
C GLY A 29 4.63 -36.29 -16.98
N GLN A 30 4.28 -36.06 -15.72
CA GLN A 30 4.06 -37.16 -14.77
C GLN A 30 2.81 -37.96 -15.15
N PRO A 31 2.80 -39.31 -14.97
CA PRO A 31 1.67 -40.15 -15.40
C PRO A 31 0.30 -39.72 -14.86
N ASN A 32 0.26 -39.21 -13.62
CA ASN A 32 -0.98 -38.77 -12.96
C ASN A 32 -1.37 -37.32 -13.30
N SER A 33 -0.48 -36.58 -13.96
CA SER A 33 -0.70 -35.18 -14.33
C SER A 33 -1.12 -35.01 -15.79
N LEU A 34 -1.00 -36.06 -16.61
CA LEU A 34 -1.46 -36.03 -17.99
C LEU A 34 -2.98 -35.78 -18.05
N ILE A 35 -3.40 -34.97 -19.03
CA ILE A 35 -4.80 -34.77 -19.38
C ILE A 35 -5.36 -36.12 -19.85
N GLN A 36 -6.32 -36.64 -19.11
CA GLN A 36 -7.01 -37.89 -19.38
C GLN A 36 -8.50 -37.62 -19.61
N THR A 37 -9.20 -38.57 -20.20
CA THR A 37 -10.64 -38.47 -20.39
C THR A 37 -11.35 -38.42 -19.03
N ARG A 38 -12.18 -37.39 -18.81
CA ARG A 38 -12.81 -37.12 -17.51
C ARG A 38 -14.32 -37.05 -17.66
N ILE A 39 -15.05 -37.88 -16.91
CA ILE A 39 -16.51 -37.80 -16.82
C ILE A 39 -16.89 -36.89 -15.64
N ARG A 40 -17.53 -35.76 -15.92
CA ARG A 40 -17.99 -34.80 -14.89
C ARG A 40 -19.14 -35.38 -14.06
N GLY A 41 -18.91 -35.54 -12.75
CA GLY A 41 -19.97 -35.45 -11.73
C GLY A 41 -21.03 -36.56 -11.65
N GLY A 42 -20.70 -37.82 -11.98
CA GLY A 42 -21.67 -38.92 -11.93
C GLY A 42 -22.36 -39.14 -13.28
N ILE A 43 -23.65 -39.50 -13.31
CA ILE A 43 -24.41 -39.73 -14.55
C ILE A 43 -24.44 -38.43 -15.36
N THR A 44 -23.52 -38.31 -16.33
CA THR A 44 -23.53 -37.25 -17.33
C THR A 44 -24.86 -37.29 -18.08
N PRO A 45 -25.51 -36.14 -18.34
CA PRO A 45 -26.74 -36.08 -19.14
C PRO A 45 -26.52 -36.58 -20.59
N ARG A 46 -25.26 -36.70 -21.02
CA ARG A 46 -24.81 -37.41 -22.21
C ARG A 46 -23.66 -38.35 -21.81
N PRO A 47 -23.91 -39.62 -21.46
CA PRO A 47 -22.83 -40.57 -21.25
C PRO A 47 -21.96 -40.64 -22.52
N ARG A 48 -20.63 -40.72 -22.37
CA ARG A 48 -19.77 -41.22 -23.45
C ARG A 48 -20.16 -42.68 -23.64
N ASP A 49 -21.12 -42.92 -24.51
CA ASP A 49 -21.52 -44.27 -24.88
C ASP A 49 -20.34 -44.89 -25.62
N HIS A 50 -19.54 -45.69 -24.92
CA HIS A 50 -18.62 -46.65 -25.52
C HIS A 50 -19.40 -47.77 -26.26
N GLY A 51 -20.35 -47.41 -27.12
CA GLY A 51 -21.02 -48.33 -28.04
C GLY A 51 -22.51 -48.51 -27.80
N TRP A 52 -23.32 -47.66 -28.44
CA TRP A 52 -24.56 -48.18 -29.03
C TRP A 52 -24.93 -47.59 -30.40
N PHE A 53 -24.39 -46.44 -30.85
CA PHE A 53 -24.70 -45.96 -32.22
C PHE A 53 -23.57 -45.37 -33.07
N ILE A 54 -22.45 -44.85 -32.53
CA ILE A 54 -21.35 -44.35 -33.35
C ILE A 54 -20.00 -44.60 -32.65
N THR A 55 -19.26 -45.63 -33.07
CA THR A 55 -17.85 -45.81 -32.66
C THR A 55 -16.97 -44.96 -33.57
N CYS A 56 -16.24 -44.00 -32.98
CA CYS A 56 -15.24 -43.24 -33.72
C CYS A 56 -14.12 -44.18 -34.16
N ASP A 57 -13.79 -44.19 -35.45
CA ASP A 57 -12.60 -44.91 -35.91
C ASP A 57 -11.34 -44.27 -35.27
N PRO A 58 -10.45 -45.07 -34.64
CA PRO A 58 -9.23 -44.58 -34.01
C PRO A 58 -8.37 -43.67 -34.90
N GLN A 59 -8.46 -43.78 -36.23
CA GLN A 59 -7.76 -42.89 -37.17
C GLN A 59 -8.24 -41.44 -37.12
N TYR A 60 -9.46 -41.18 -36.64
CA TYR A 60 -10.06 -39.86 -36.54
C TYR A 60 -10.14 -39.35 -35.09
N MET A 61 -9.55 -40.07 -34.12
CA MET A 61 -9.40 -39.59 -32.76
C MET A 61 -8.20 -38.64 -32.66
N VAL A 62 -8.46 -37.41 -32.25
CA VAL A 62 -7.44 -36.37 -32.07
C VAL A 62 -7.59 -35.71 -30.71
N SER A 63 -6.49 -35.24 -30.13
CA SER A 63 -6.54 -34.31 -28.99
C SER A 63 -6.98 -32.93 -29.48
N GLN A 64 -7.88 -32.27 -28.78
CA GLN A 64 -8.34 -30.93 -29.16
C GLN A 64 -8.24 -29.95 -27.99
N TRP A 65 -7.78 -28.73 -28.27
CA TRP A 65 -7.75 -27.60 -27.36
C TRP A 65 -8.35 -26.39 -28.07
N THR A 66 -9.44 -25.83 -27.54
CA THR A 66 -10.24 -24.82 -28.22
C THR A 66 -10.50 -23.59 -27.37
N ILE A 67 -10.38 -22.43 -28.01
CA ILE A 67 -10.60 -21.10 -27.44
C ILE A 67 -11.19 -20.22 -28.54
N CYS A 68 -12.51 -20.24 -28.72
CA CYS A 68 -13.19 -19.67 -29.89
C CYS A 68 -14.47 -18.88 -29.51
N GLY A 69 -14.91 -17.98 -30.40
CA GLY A 69 -16.21 -17.29 -30.33
C GLY A 69 -16.45 -16.46 -29.06
N ASP A 70 -17.67 -16.51 -28.51
CA ASP A 70 -18.07 -15.79 -27.29
C ASP A 70 -17.44 -16.33 -26.00
N GLN A 71 -16.61 -17.38 -26.10
CA GLN A 71 -16.00 -18.10 -24.99
C GLN A 71 -14.48 -17.93 -24.91
N THR A 72 -13.93 -16.80 -25.39
CA THR A 72 -12.48 -16.48 -25.27
C THR A 72 -11.96 -16.40 -23.84
N LYS A 73 -12.85 -16.43 -22.84
CA LYS A 73 -12.52 -16.41 -21.41
C LYS A 73 -12.28 -17.79 -20.80
N SER A 74 -12.50 -18.85 -21.56
CA SER A 74 -12.32 -20.23 -21.13
C SER A 74 -11.61 -21.03 -22.20
N MET A 75 -10.75 -21.94 -21.77
CA MET A 75 -10.08 -22.90 -22.63
C MET A 75 -10.69 -24.28 -22.40
N PHE A 76 -11.03 -24.95 -23.48
CA PHE A 76 -11.60 -26.29 -23.45
C PHE A 76 -10.55 -27.28 -23.93
N ALA A 77 -10.34 -28.35 -23.18
CA ALA A 77 -9.37 -29.38 -23.52
C ALA A 77 -10.02 -30.76 -23.53
N ASP A 78 -9.81 -31.49 -24.63
CA ASP A 78 -10.31 -32.84 -24.86
C ASP A 78 -9.17 -33.76 -25.25
N ARG A 79 -9.00 -34.86 -24.51
CA ARG A 79 -7.96 -35.85 -24.81
C ARG A 79 -8.31 -36.66 -26.06
N GLU A 80 -9.58 -37.02 -26.19
CA GLU A 80 -10.11 -37.86 -27.27
C GLU A 80 -11.31 -37.16 -27.92
N TYR A 81 -11.03 -36.31 -28.90
CA TYR A 81 -12.05 -35.66 -29.73
C TYR A 81 -12.25 -36.45 -31.03
N CYS A 82 -13.49 -36.86 -31.30
CA CYS A 82 -13.82 -37.56 -32.53
C CYS A 82 -14.07 -36.60 -33.70
N ARG A 83 -13.15 -36.59 -34.67
CA ARG A 83 -13.27 -35.79 -35.89
C ARG A 83 -14.12 -36.44 -36.99
N GLN A 84 -14.49 -37.71 -36.83
CA GLN A 84 -15.33 -38.40 -37.81
C GLN A 84 -16.67 -37.66 -37.96
N LEU A 85 -17.16 -37.57 -39.20
CA LEU A 85 -18.39 -36.85 -39.53
C LEU A 85 -19.59 -37.79 -39.37
N ASP A 86 -20.69 -37.25 -38.86
CA ASP A 86 -22.00 -37.89 -38.89
C ASP A 86 -22.61 -37.82 -40.33
N PRO A 87 -23.74 -38.50 -40.59
CA PRO A 87 -24.42 -38.44 -41.89
C PRO A 87 -24.86 -37.03 -42.33
N TYR A 88 -24.88 -36.06 -41.40
CA TYR A 88 -25.21 -34.66 -41.66
C TYR A 88 -23.96 -33.79 -41.92
N GLY A 89 -22.76 -34.38 -41.91
CA GLY A 89 -21.50 -33.68 -42.15
C GLY A 89 -20.96 -32.93 -40.92
N THR A 90 -21.49 -33.18 -39.73
CA THR A 90 -21.02 -32.57 -38.47
C THR A 90 -20.08 -33.52 -37.74
N PRO A 91 -18.94 -33.05 -37.19
CA PRO A 91 -18.07 -33.91 -36.39
C PRO A 91 -18.78 -34.44 -35.15
N ILE A 92 -18.67 -35.74 -34.90
CA ILE A 92 -19.36 -36.42 -33.79
C ILE A 92 -18.94 -35.83 -32.43
N GLY A 93 -17.68 -35.43 -32.28
CA GLY A 93 -17.17 -34.82 -31.05
C GLY A 93 -17.86 -33.51 -30.64
N VAL A 94 -18.57 -32.81 -31.56
CA VAL A 94 -19.32 -31.58 -31.23
C VAL A 94 -20.49 -31.86 -30.27
N TYR A 95 -21.00 -33.09 -30.21
CA TYR A 95 -22.09 -33.47 -29.31
C TYR A 95 -21.60 -33.86 -27.90
N GLU A 96 -20.29 -34.00 -27.70
CA GLU A 96 -19.68 -34.35 -26.41
C GLU A 96 -19.45 -33.12 -25.52
N GLN A 97 -19.25 -33.36 -24.22
CA GLN A 97 -18.81 -32.32 -23.29
C GLN A 97 -17.29 -32.37 -23.16
N PRO A 98 -16.62 -31.21 -23.05
CA PRO A 98 -15.17 -31.16 -22.94
C PRO A 98 -14.68 -31.77 -21.62
N ASP A 99 -13.55 -32.49 -21.66
CA ASP A 99 -12.95 -33.16 -20.49
C ASP A 99 -12.55 -32.13 -19.40
N TYR A 100 -11.96 -31.00 -19.80
CA TYR A 100 -11.53 -29.93 -18.90
C TYR A 100 -11.99 -28.56 -19.40
N ILE A 101 -12.38 -27.70 -18.45
CA ILE A 101 -12.72 -26.29 -18.70
C ILE A 101 -11.85 -25.42 -17.80
N TYR A 102 -10.85 -24.79 -18.40
CA TYR A 102 -9.94 -23.87 -17.72
C TYR A 102 -10.40 -22.44 -17.94
N GLN A 103 -10.89 -21.78 -16.89
CA GLN A 103 -11.27 -20.38 -16.95
C GLN A 103 -10.04 -19.47 -16.82
N CYS A 104 -9.90 -18.53 -17.76
CA CYS A 104 -9.07 -17.32 -17.75
C CYS A 104 -9.09 -16.55 -16.42
N ALA A 105 -8.14 -16.72 -15.48
CA ALA A 105 -8.14 -15.94 -14.22
C ALA A 105 -7.22 -14.70 -14.27
N GLY A 106 -6.06 -14.81 -14.93
CA GLY A 106 -5.06 -13.75 -15.00
C GLY A 106 -3.86 -14.17 -15.85
N TYR A 107 -3.19 -13.23 -16.52
CA TYR A 107 -1.87 -13.47 -17.14
C TYR A 107 -1.01 -12.21 -17.08
N TRP A 108 0.30 -12.39 -16.96
CA TRP A 108 1.30 -11.31 -16.88
C TRP A 108 2.66 -11.82 -17.35
N ARG A 109 3.63 -10.92 -17.44
CA ARG A 109 5.02 -11.26 -17.74
C ARG A 109 5.89 -11.08 -16.49
N GLU A 110 6.68 -12.10 -16.16
CA GLU A 110 7.58 -12.12 -15.00
C GLU A 110 8.95 -12.66 -15.42
N ASP A 111 10.02 -11.93 -15.12
CA ASP A 111 11.40 -12.31 -15.45
C ASP A 111 11.58 -12.78 -16.91
N SER A 112 11.01 -12.04 -17.86
CA SER A 112 10.95 -12.32 -19.31
C SER A 112 10.07 -13.49 -19.77
N ARG A 113 9.39 -14.19 -18.84
CA ARG A 113 8.51 -15.34 -19.11
C ARG A 113 7.05 -14.92 -19.04
N SER A 114 6.20 -15.44 -19.93
CA SER A 114 4.76 -15.20 -19.88
C SER A 114 4.09 -16.25 -19.01
N VAL A 115 3.34 -15.78 -18.01
CA VAL A 115 2.71 -16.60 -16.98
C VAL A 115 1.21 -16.36 -17.01
N MET A 116 0.42 -17.41 -16.86
CA MET A 116 -1.03 -17.32 -16.70
C MET A 116 -1.53 -18.22 -15.57
N VAL A 117 -2.64 -17.82 -14.96
CA VAL A 117 -3.36 -18.61 -13.96
C VAL A 117 -4.74 -18.94 -14.52
N THR A 118 -5.12 -20.20 -14.36
CA THR A 118 -6.41 -20.71 -14.78
C THR A 118 -7.18 -21.28 -13.59
N TYR A 119 -8.50 -21.22 -13.67
CA TYR A 119 -9.40 -21.78 -12.69
C TYR A 119 -10.22 -22.94 -13.27
N ASP A 120 -10.08 -24.13 -12.70
CA ASP A 120 -10.90 -25.30 -12.97
C ASP A 120 -11.79 -25.57 -11.74
N ARG A 121 -13.09 -25.31 -11.89
CA ARG A 121 -14.07 -25.49 -10.81
C ARG A 121 -14.18 -26.94 -10.33
N ASP A 122 -13.89 -27.90 -11.20
CA ASP A 122 -14.12 -29.30 -10.89
C ASP A 122 -12.86 -30.02 -10.40
N ASP A 123 -11.67 -29.39 -10.40
CA ASP A 123 -10.46 -30.03 -9.85
C ASP A 123 -10.64 -30.31 -8.33
N PRO A 124 -10.57 -31.58 -7.87
CA PRO A 124 -10.86 -31.92 -6.47
C PRO A 124 -9.72 -31.56 -5.50
N TYR A 125 -8.51 -31.25 -5.99
CA TYR A 125 -7.35 -30.97 -5.15
C TYR A 125 -7.01 -29.48 -5.13
N ASN A 126 -6.99 -28.83 -6.28
CA ASN A 126 -6.65 -27.43 -6.39
C ASN A 126 -7.27 -26.81 -7.64
N ASN A 127 -8.25 -25.94 -7.42
CA ASN A 127 -8.98 -25.28 -8.48
C ASN A 127 -8.12 -24.31 -9.31
N TYR A 128 -6.95 -23.89 -8.82
CA TYR A 128 -6.07 -22.96 -9.51
C TYR A 128 -4.81 -23.64 -10.03
N LYS A 129 -4.49 -23.42 -11.30
CA LYS A 129 -3.25 -23.89 -11.93
C LYS A 129 -2.48 -22.73 -12.52
N CYS A 130 -1.17 -22.71 -12.30
CA CYS A 130 -0.27 -21.77 -12.95
C CYS A 130 0.33 -22.41 -14.20
N TRP A 131 0.48 -21.61 -15.25
CA TRP A 131 1.03 -22.03 -16.52
C TRP A 131 2.07 -21.03 -17.00
N VAL A 132 3.20 -21.55 -17.49
CA VAL A 132 4.19 -20.77 -18.23
C VAL A 132 3.99 -21.05 -19.71
N TYR A 133 3.79 -20.01 -20.51
CA TYR A 133 3.46 -20.15 -21.92
C TYR A 133 4.40 -19.35 -22.81
N GLU A 134 4.65 -19.87 -24.01
CA GLU A 134 5.53 -19.23 -24.99
C GLU A 134 5.11 -19.64 -26.39
N ARG A 135 5.08 -18.68 -27.31
CA ARG A 135 4.89 -18.96 -28.73
C ARG A 135 6.22 -19.32 -29.38
N ARG A 136 6.33 -20.53 -29.91
CA ARG A 136 7.55 -21.03 -30.58
C ARG A 136 7.58 -20.62 -32.05
N ASP A 137 6.48 -20.85 -32.76
CA ASP A 137 6.29 -20.45 -34.16
C ASP A 137 4.95 -19.75 -34.35
N LEU A 138 4.63 -19.37 -35.59
CA LEU A 138 3.31 -18.83 -35.91
C LEU A 138 2.17 -19.81 -35.59
N THR A 139 2.44 -21.12 -35.65
CA THR A 139 1.45 -22.19 -35.56
C THR A 139 1.64 -23.10 -34.34
N THR A 140 2.59 -22.78 -33.45
CA THR A 140 2.94 -23.62 -32.30
C THR A 140 3.08 -22.82 -31.01
N ILE A 141 2.45 -23.30 -29.94
CA ILE A 141 2.51 -22.71 -28.59
C ILE A 141 2.92 -23.80 -27.60
N THR A 142 3.90 -23.52 -26.75
CA THR A 142 4.32 -24.40 -25.66
C THR A 142 3.80 -23.88 -24.34
N LEU A 143 3.24 -24.78 -23.54
CA LEU A 143 2.62 -24.53 -22.23
C LEU A 143 3.22 -25.48 -21.21
N SER A 144 3.62 -24.99 -20.05
CA SER A 144 4.03 -25.80 -18.91
C SER A 144 3.13 -25.51 -17.72
N ARG A 145 2.52 -26.53 -17.15
CA ARG A 145 1.68 -26.46 -15.96
C ARG A 145 2.49 -26.73 -14.69
N SER A 146 2.23 -25.97 -13.65
CA SER A 146 2.78 -26.20 -12.32
C SER A 146 2.06 -27.31 -11.57
N ALA A 147 2.77 -27.99 -10.66
CA ALA A 147 2.17 -28.98 -9.77
C ALA A 147 1.14 -28.38 -8.77
N GLY A 148 1.29 -27.10 -8.43
CA GLY A 148 0.42 -26.35 -7.51
C GLY A 148 -0.30 -25.17 -8.17
N SER A 149 -0.78 -24.24 -7.34
CA SER A 149 -1.39 -22.97 -7.79
C SER A 149 -0.36 -21.89 -8.14
N ALA A 150 0.91 -22.11 -7.77
CA ALA A 150 2.01 -21.21 -8.06
C ALA A 150 3.00 -21.86 -9.04
N CYS A 151 3.51 -21.07 -9.97
CA CYS A 151 4.55 -21.51 -10.91
C CYS A 151 5.88 -21.76 -10.17
N GLY A 152 6.62 -22.76 -10.66
CA GLY A 152 7.96 -23.08 -10.17
C GLY A 152 8.97 -21.99 -10.52
N PHE A 153 9.96 -21.78 -9.65
CA PHE A 153 10.99 -20.75 -9.85
C PHE A 153 11.82 -20.99 -11.12
N ASN A 154 12.19 -22.25 -11.37
CA ASN A 154 12.95 -22.67 -12.57
C ASN A 154 12.04 -23.13 -13.71
N GLN A 155 10.72 -22.96 -13.59
CA GLN A 155 9.78 -23.42 -14.59
C GLN A 155 9.90 -22.59 -15.88
N THR A 156 9.99 -23.29 -17.01
CA THR A 156 9.97 -22.75 -18.37
C THR A 156 8.76 -23.29 -19.13
N SER A 157 8.48 -22.75 -20.32
CA SER A 157 7.38 -23.21 -21.20
C SER A 157 7.46 -24.69 -21.58
N GLU A 158 8.63 -25.31 -21.49
CA GLU A 158 8.89 -26.74 -21.80
C GLU A 158 9.09 -27.61 -20.57
N SER A 159 9.08 -27.04 -19.36
CA SER A 159 9.31 -27.81 -18.13
C SER A 159 8.15 -28.78 -17.87
N TYR A 160 8.47 -30.04 -17.54
CA TYR A 160 7.50 -31.09 -17.22
C TYR A 160 7.85 -31.91 -15.98
N LYS A 161 8.99 -31.59 -15.33
CA LYS A 161 9.50 -32.32 -14.16
C LYS A 161 9.22 -31.54 -12.88
N SER A 162 8.98 -32.28 -11.80
CA SER A 162 8.76 -31.72 -10.47
C SER A 162 9.96 -30.96 -9.91
N GLU A 163 11.17 -31.27 -10.38
CA GLU A 163 12.41 -30.55 -10.03
C GLU A 163 12.34 -29.06 -10.42
N ASP A 164 11.69 -28.75 -11.54
CA ASP A 164 11.50 -27.38 -12.02
C ASP A 164 10.24 -26.73 -11.44
N GLY A 165 9.45 -27.48 -10.65
CA GLY A 165 8.13 -27.08 -10.15
C GLY A 165 6.98 -27.30 -11.14
N ALA A 166 7.24 -27.96 -12.27
CA ALA A 166 6.25 -28.33 -13.28
C ALA A 166 5.76 -29.77 -13.12
N ASP A 167 4.59 -30.08 -13.66
CA ASP A 167 4.04 -31.44 -13.68
C ASP A 167 3.63 -31.94 -15.08
N LEU A 168 3.37 -31.01 -15.99
CA LEU A 168 2.88 -31.27 -17.34
C LEU A 168 3.42 -30.21 -18.30
N ALA A 169 3.96 -30.62 -19.44
CA ALA A 169 4.20 -29.76 -20.60
C ALA A 169 3.28 -30.17 -21.76
N ILE A 170 2.74 -29.18 -22.45
CA ILE A 170 1.85 -29.32 -23.58
C ILE A 170 2.41 -28.51 -24.76
N THR A 171 2.48 -29.13 -25.91
CA THR A 171 2.77 -28.46 -27.18
C THR A 171 1.49 -28.40 -27.99
N LEU A 172 0.95 -27.20 -28.15
CA LEU A 172 -0.18 -26.90 -29.02
C LEU A 172 0.30 -26.69 -30.45
N ILE A 173 -0.40 -27.30 -31.40
CA ILE A 173 -0.15 -27.21 -32.83
C ILE A 173 -1.48 -26.82 -33.49
N GLU A 174 -1.46 -25.75 -34.28
CA GLU A 174 -2.64 -25.22 -34.95
C GLU A 174 -3.42 -26.31 -35.70
N ALA A 175 -4.74 -26.28 -35.55
CA ALA A 175 -5.67 -27.23 -36.15
C ALA A 175 -6.90 -26.56 -36.77
N GLU A 176 -6.88 -25.23 -36.93
CA GLU A 176 -7.96 -24.46 -37.56
C GLU A 176 -8.19 -24.93 -39.01
N ARG A 177 -9.46 -25.05 -39.41
CA ARG A 177 -9.87 -25.43 -40.77
C ARG A 177 -10.48 -24.22 -41.46
N ILE A 178 -10.47 -24.22 -42.80
CA ILE A 178 -10.99 -23.14 -43.66
C ILE A 178 -12.45 -22.71 -43.35
N HIS A 179 -13.21 -23.53 -42.62
CA HIS A 179 -14.60 -23.25 -42.24
C HIS A 179 -14.85 -23.19 -40.72
N ASP A 180 -13.82 -23.36 -39.90
CA ASP A 180 -13.93 -23.16 -38.45
C ASP A 180 -13.62 -21.69 -38.16
N ASP A 181 -14.56 -20.94 -37.58
CA ASP A 181 -14.39 -19.52 -37.23
C ASP A 181 -13.70 -19.41 -35.86
N CYS A 182 -12.37 -19.51 -35.84
CA CYS A 182 -11.60 -19.48 -34.60
C CYS A 182 -10.23 -18.79 -34.75
N PRO A 183 -10.23 -17.45 -34.92
CA PRO A 183 -9.02 -16.72 -35.23
C PRO A 183 -7.96 -16.87 -34.13
N ILE A 184 -6.71 -17.04 -34.55
CA ILE A 184 -5.55 -17.10 -33.65
C ILE A 184 -5.19 -15.69 -33.18
N ARG A 185 -5.28 -15.47 -31.87
CA ARG A 185 -4.72 -14.33 -31.15
C ARG A 185 -3.64 -14.84 -30.21
N TYR A 186 -2.59 -14.04 -30.00
CA TYR A 186 -1.56 -14.31 -29.01
C TYR A 186 -1.12 -12.99 -28.38
N ASP A 187 -1.12 -12.95 -27.06
CA ASP A 187 -0.78 -11.81 -26.22
C ASP A 187 0.23 -12.26 -25.15
N ASP A 188 1.47 -11.76 -25.26
CA ASP A 188 2.55 -12.02 -24.32
C ASP A 188 2.76 -10.89 -23.31
N VAL A 189 1.82 -9.93 -23.23
CA VAL A 189 1.99 -8.70 -22.45
C VAL A 189 3.33 -8.05 -22.81
N LYS A 190 3.56 -7.82 -24.10
CA LYS A 190 4.52 -6.78 -24.48
C LYS A 190 3.99 -5.47 -23.94
N SER A 191 4.85 -4.69 -23.29
CA SER A 191 4.57 -3.28 -22.94
C SER A 191 3.80 -2.69 -24.11
N GLN A 192 2.55 -2.28 -23.88
CA GLN A 192 1.67 -1.82 -24.93
C GLN A 192 2.44 -0.79 -25.77
N ILE A 193 2.76 -1.12 -27.02
CA ILE A 193 3.25 -0.15 -28.03
C ILE A 193 2.01 0.60 -28.54
N GLY A 194 1.24 1.12 -27.58
CA GLY A 194 -0.07 1.71 -27.74
C GLY A 194 -0.25 2.68 -26.60
N CYS A 195 -0.64 3.89 -26.94
CA CYS A 195 -0.86 4.98 -26.00
C CYS A 195 -2.19 4.80 -25.25
N THR A 196 -2.31 3.71 -24.51
CA THR A 196 -3.44 3.45 -23.63
C THR A 196 -2.99 3.64 -22.20
N PHE A 197 -3.51 4.68 -21.55
CA PHE A 197 -3.24 4.90 -20.13
C PHE A 197 -4.05 3.92 -19.29
N ASP A 198 -3.37 3.25 -18.35
CA ASP A 198 -4.05 2.42 -17.37
C ASP A 198 -4.87 3.27 -16.38
N ARG A 199 -5.90 2.66 -15.80
CA ARG A 199 -6.75 3.27 -14.75
C ARG A 199 -6.03 4.11 -13.67
N PRO A 200 -4.85 3.76 -13.14
CA PRO A 200 -4.14 4.61 -12.17
C PRO A 200 -3.73 5.99 -12.69
N LEU A 201 -3.60 6.21 -14.00
CA LEU A 201 -3.20 7.50 -14.57
C LEU A 201 -4.40 8.31 -15.08
N LEU A 202 -5.54 7.67 -15.36
CA LEU A 202 -6.72 8.32 -15.94
C LEU A 202 -7.39 9.29 -14.96
N GLY A 203 -7.75 10.47 -15.46
CA GLY A 203 -8.50 11.44 -14.68
C GLY A 203 -8.24 12.90 -15.05
N GLU A 204 -8.90 13.80 -14.32
CA GLU A 204 -8.63 15.23 -14.37
C GLU A 204 -7.78 15.65 -13.18
N TYR A 205 -6.68 16.33 -13.46
CA TYR A 205 -5.71 16.79 -12.48
C TYR A 205 -5.65 18.31 -12.43
N TYR A 206 -5.25 18.82 -11.27
CA TYR A 206 -4.98 20.21 -11.00
C TYR A 206 -3.57 20.38 -10.43
N SER A 207 -2.84 21.36 -10.93
CA SER A 207 -1.50 21.73 -10.46
C SER A 207 -1.34 23.25 -10.48
N TYR A 208 -0.39 23.75 -9.69
CA TYR A 208 0.04 25.14 -9.74
C TYR A 208 1.50 25.20 -10.18
N GLU A 209 1.73 25.69 -11.39
CA GLU A 209 3.01 25.58 -12.10
C GLU A 209 3.49 26.97 -12.50
N ASN A 210 4.67 27.39 -12.04
CA ASN A 210 5.29 28.67 -12.42
C ASN A 210 4.38 29.91 -12.29
N GLY A 211 3.49 29.91 -11.31
CA GLY A 211 2.55 31.02 -11.07
C GLY A 211 1.23 30.94 -11.84
N LEU A 212 1.00 29.84 -12.58
CA LEU A 212 -0.20 29.59 -13.38
C LEU A 212 -0.99 28.41 -12.83
N GLU A 213 -2.31 28.47 -12.95
CA GLU A 213 -3.18 27.34 -12.64
C GLU A 213 -3.25 26.42 -13.86
N ALA A 214 -2.90 25.15 -13.69
CA ALA A 214 -2.87 24.16 -14.76
C ALA A 214 -3.91 23.07 -14.52
N HIS A 215 -4.74 22.82 -15.53
CA HIS A 215 -5.73 21.75 -15.55
C HIS A 215 -5.32 20.73 -16.62
N THR A 216 -5.02 19.50 -16.20
CA THR A 216 -4.53 18.43 -17.07
C THR A 216 -5.56 17.30 -17.13
N SER A 217 -5.98 16.88 -18.31
CA SER A 217 -6.87 15.73 -18.52
C SER A 217 -6.11 14.61 -19.22
N LEU A 218 -6.09 13.42 -18.60
CA LEU A 218 -5.51 12.20 -19.16
C LEU A 218 -6.64 11.23 -19.55
N LYS A 219 -6.77 10.95 -20.84
CA LYS A 219 -7.88 10.16 -21.42
C LYS A 219 -7.44 8.77 -21.86
N GLU A 220 -8.35 7.80 -21.84
CA GLU A 220 -8.07 6.38 -22.17
C GLU A 220 -7.53 6.16 -23.59
N ASN A 221 -7.90 7.05 -24.52
CA ASN A 221 -7.42 7.03 -25.90
C ASN A 221 -6.01 7.62 -26.09
N GLY A 222 -5.32 8.00 -24.99
CA GLY A 222 -3.97 8.56 -25.04
C GLY A 222 -3.92 10.07 -25.29
N ASP A 223 -5.06 10.74 -25.41
CA ASP A 223 -5.10 12.21 -25.55
C ASP A 223 -4.79 12.88 -24.21
N ILE A 224 -4.02 13.96 -24.28
CA ILE A 224 -3.70 14.81 -23.13
C ILE A 224 -4.05 16.25 -23.48
N ASP A 225 -4.93 16.82 -22.66
CA ASP A 225 -5.32 18.22 -22.75
C ASP A 225 -4.80 18.98 -21.52
N ARG A 226 -3.97 20.00 -21.74
CA ARG A 226 -3.49 20.88 -20.66
C ARG A 226 -3.94 22.32 -20.92
N LEU A 227 -4.63 22.88 -19.94
CA LEU A 227 -5.14 24.26 -19.95
C LEU A 227 -4.47 25.08 -18.85
N PHE A 228 -3.89 26.21 -19.23
CA PHE A 228 -3.20 27.11 -18.30
C PHE A 228 -3.97 28.42 -18.14
N TYR A 229 -4.14 28.85 -16.89
CA TYR A 229 -4.86 30.06 -16.55
C TYR A 229 -3.98 31.01 -15.75
N ARG A 230 -4.09 32.31 -16.03
CA ARG A 230 -3.48 33.36 -15.23
C ARG A 230 -4.53 34.04 -14.37
N ARG A 231 -4.16 34.36 -13.14
CA ARG A 231 -5.00 35.10 -12.21
C ARG A 231 -4.63 36.58 -12.23
N GLU A 232 -5.53 37.44 -12.69
CA GLU A 232 -5.35 38.90 -12.62
C GLU A 232 -5.75 39.42 -11.23
N SER A 233 -4.82 40.06 -10.53
CA SER A 233 -5.03 40.56 -9.16
C SER A 233 -5.42 42.04 -9.19
N GLY A 234 -6.72 42.36 -9.09
CA GLY A 234 -7.21 43.73 -8.91
C GLY A 234 -7.81 43.97 -7.51
N ARG A 235 -7.36 45.01 -6.80
CA ARG A 235 -8.01 45.49 -5.56
C ARG A 235 -9.43 45.99 -5.89
N GLY A 236 -10.43 45.17 -5.59
CA GLY A 236 -11.85 45.51 -5.77
C GLY A 236 -12.68 44.46 -6.52
N ALA A 237 -12.06 43.38 -7.02
CA ALA A 237 -12.82 42.32 -7.68
C ALA A 237 -13.41 41.35 -6.63
N THR A 238 -14.73 41.44 -6.40
CA THR A 238 -15.51 40.45 -5.65
C THR A 238 -15.73 39.13 -6.42
N ALA A 239 -15.09 38.98 -7.57
CA ALA A 239 -14.96 37.75 -8.33
C ALA A 239 -13.56 37.67 -8.95
N ASN A 240 -12.86 36.55 -8.75
CA ASN A 240 -11.57 36.29 -9.40
C ASN A 240 -11.82 36.15 -10.92
N ILE A 241 -11.31 37.09 -11.73
CA ILE A 241 -11.37 36.95 -13.18
C ILE A 241 -10.20 36.06 -13.59
N ILE A 242 -10.52 34.87 -14.11
CA ILE A 242 -9.56 33.92 -14.65
C ILE A 242 -9.43 34.23 -16.15
N THR A 243 -8.26 34.67 -16.59
CA THR A 243 -7.97 34.84 -18.02
C THR A 243 -7.34 33.56 -18.57
N VAL A 244 -7.97 32.99 -19.60
CA VAL A 244 -7.40 31.87 -20.37
C VAL A 244 -6.18 32.43 -21.10
N LEU A 245 -5.01 31.83 -20.88
CA LEU A 245 -3.86 32.06 -21.75
C LEU A 245 -4.07 31.18 -23.00
N ASP A 246 -3.78 31.69 -24.21
CA ASP A 246 -3.81 30.92 -25.48
C ASP A 246 -2.79 29.76 -25.53
N ASN A 247 -2.28 29.30 -24.39
CA ASN A 247 -1.43 28.13 -24.26
C ASN A 247 -2.27 26.88 -24.00
N HIS A 248 -3.10 26.51 -24.97
CA HIS A 248 -3.76 25.21 -24.97
C HIS A 248 -2.78 24.19 -25.55
N ALA A 249 -2.34 23.22 -24.75
CA ALA A 249 -1.55 22.11 -25.28
C ALA A 249 -2.49 20.92 -25.51
N ILE A 250 -2.97 20.80 -26.75
CA ILE A 250 -3.71 19.62 -27.23
C ILE A 250 -2.73 18.74 -27.97
N GLY A 251 -2.64 17.47 -27.57
CA GLY A 251 -1.73 16.57 -28.24
C GLY A 251 -2.05 15.12 -28.00
N GLU A 252 -1.45 14.30 -28.84
CA GLU A 252 -1.59 12.86 -28.82
C GLU A 252 -0.35 12.23 -28.19
N CYS A 253 -0.57 11.22 -27.35
CA CYS A 253 0.52 10.34 -26.99
C CYS A 253 1.01 9.62 -28.26
N PHE A 254 2.33 9.62 -28.44
CA PHE A 254 3.01 8.93 -29.52
C PHE A 254 3.61 7.60 -29.06
N ASN A 255 4.19 7.58 -27.85
CA ASN A 255 4.76 6.39 -27.25
C ASN A 255 4.69 6.47 -25.72
N LEU A 256 4.44 5.35 -25.06
CA LEU A 256 4.38 5.23 -23.61
C LEU A 256 5.21 4.01 -23.18
N ILE A 257 6.22 4.23 -22.34
CA ILE A 257 7.15 3.19 -21.89
C ILE A 257 7.18 3.20 -20.37
N TRP A 258 6.99 2.05 -19.74
CA TRP A 258 7.23 1.89 -18.31
C TRP A 258 8.73 1.66 -18.04
N ARG A 259 9.33 2.49 -17.20
CA ARG A 259 10.71 2.37 -16.74
C ARG A 259 10.76 1.86 -15.32
N GLU A 260 11.18 0.62 -15.17
CA GLU A 260 11.51 0.02 -13.89
C GLU A 260 12.95 -0.47 -13.87
N ASN A 261 13.63 -0.22 -12.75
CA ASN A 261 14.89 -0.85 -12.44
C ASN A 261 14.71 -1.65 -11.14
N PRO A 262 14.89 -2.98 -11.16
CA PRO A 262 14.70 -3.85 -9.99
C PRO A 262 15.64 -3.52 -8.81
N PHE A 263 16.75 -2.84 -9.08
CA PHE A 263 17.71 -2.43 -8.06
C PHE A 263 17.40 -1.06 -7.45
N ASP A 264 16.50 -0.29 -8.07
CA ASP A 264 16.08 1.01 -7.58
C ASP A 264 14.84 0.90 -6.69
N HIS A 265 14.72 1.83 -5.75
CA HIS A 265 13.52 1.97 -4.93
C HIS A 265 12.30 2.24 -5.82
N ALA A 266 11.13 1.72 -5.47
CA ALA A 266 9.91 1.86 -6.27
C ALA A 266 9.51 3.33 -6.56
N SER A 267 9.97 4.27 -5.73
CA SER A 267 9.82 5.72 -5.96
C SER A 267 10.49 6.23 -7.25
N LYS A 268 11.40 5.46 -7.85
CA LYS A 268 12.09 5.84 -9.10
C LYS A 268 11.44 5.25 -10.35
N HIS A 269 10.50 4.32 -10.18
CA HIS A 269 9.76 3.75 -11.31
C HIS A 269 8.79 4.80 -11.86
N HIS A 270 8.76 4.96 -13.18
CA HIS A 270 8.00 6.01 -13.84
C HIS A 270 7.62 5.61 -15.26
N PHE A 271 6.63 6.30 -15.83
CA PHE A 271 6.32 6.20 -17.24
C PHE A 271 7.06 7.29 -18.02
N GLU A 272 7.76 6.92 -19.09
CA GLU A 272 8.24 7.84 -20.12
C GLU A 272 7.17 7.94 -21.21
N LEU A 273 6.59 9.13 -21.35
CA LEU A 273 5.59 9.45 -22.33
C LEU A 273 6.18 10.41 -23.36
N ILE A 274 6.05 10.06 -24.63
CA ILE A 274 6.37 10.95 -25.75
C ILE A 274 5.08 11.55 -26.26
N TYR A 275 4.94 12.85 -26.06
CA TYR A 275 3.78 13.64 -26.42
C TYR A 275 4.06 14.43 -27.69
N ARG A 276 3.09 14.44 -28.61
CA ARG A 276 3.12 15.25 -29.83
C ARG A 276 2.08 16.35 -29.74
N ASP A 277 2.54 17.59 -29.69
CA ASP A 277 1.68 18.77 -29.71
C ASP A 277 1.11 18.97 -31.12
N LYS A 278 -0.22 18.99 -31.27
CA LYS A 278 -0.91 19.11 -32.56
C LYS A 278 -0.84 20.52 -33.13
N GLU A 279 -0.76 21.55 -32.27
CA GLU A 279 -0.73 22.94 -32.69
C GLU A 279 0.68 23.37 -33.10
N LYS A 280 1.69 22.97 -32.32
CA LYS A 280 3.09 23.35 -32.56
C LYS A 280 3.86 22.35 -33.41
N SER A 281 3.30 21.16 -33.67
CA SER A 281 3.97 20.07 -34.40
C SER A 281 5.34 19.69 -33.81
N CYS A 282 5.50 19.82 -32.49
CA CYS A 282 6.73 19.47 -31.78
C CYS A 282 6.52 18.23 -30.90
N TYR A 283 7.63 17.62 -30.49
CA TYR A 283 7.63 16.50 -29.55
C TYR A 283 8.19 16.92 -28.20
N GLN A 284 7.57 16.43 -27.14
CA GLN A 284 7.96 16.66 -25.75
C GLN A 284 7.94 15.34 -24.99
N CYS A 285 8.93 15.10 -24.14
CA CYS A 285 8.92 13.96 -23.23
C CYS A 285 8.35 14.36 -21.87
N TYR A 286 7.55 13.47 -21.29
CA TYR A 286 6.96 13.55 -19.97
C TYR A 286 7.43 12.34 -19.16
N GLU A 287 8.06 12.57 -18.01
CA GLU A 287 8.28 11.52 -17.01
C GLU A 287 7.14 11.58 -16.00
N LEU A 288 6.30 10.56 -15.95
CA LEU A 288 5.14 10.48 -15.05
C LEU A 288 5.45 9.52 -13.89
N TYR A 289 5.55 10.06 -12.69
CA TYR A 289 5.73 9.32 -11.46
C TYR A 289 4.39 9.15 -10.77
N ASN A 290 3.89 7.92 -10.75
CA ASN A 290 2.70 7.56 -10.00
C ASN A 290 3.04 7.46 -8.50
N ARG A 291 2.78 8.52 -7.73
CA ARG A 291 3.12 8.58 -6.30
C ARG A 291 2.05 7.90 -5.46
N THR A 292 0.81 8.30 -5.67
CA THR A 292 -0.36 7.75 -4.97
C THR A 292 -1.55 7.74 -5.92
N ARG A 293 -2.66 7.13 -5.52
CA ARG A 293 -3.90 7.12 -6.30
C ARG A 293 -4.42 8.52 -6.68
N ASN A 294 -4.09 9.54 -5.88
CA ASN A 294 -4.57 10.90 -6.08
C ASN A 294 -3.48 11.89 -6.50
N VAL A 295 -2.21 11.47 -6.50
CA VAL A 295 -1.07 12.37 -6.71
C VAL A 295 -0.13 11.79 -7.76
N LEU A 296 0.05 12.56 -8.82
CA LEU A 296 1.07 12.33 -9.84
C LEU A 296 2.16 13.39 -9.72
N GLN A 297 3.39 13.03 -10.06
CA GLN A 297 4.45 14.00 -10.28
C GLN A 297 4.93 13.90 -11.72
N ILE A 298 5.16 15.04 -12.37
CA ILE A 298 5.68 15.08 -13.73
C ILE A 298 6.98 15.87 -13.83
N ARG A 299 7.79 15.48 -14.79
CA ARG A 299 8.86 16.31 -15.37
C ARG A 299 8.66 16.37 -16.86
N THR A 300 8.99 17.51 -17.45
CA THR A 300 8.78 17.75 -18.88
C THR A 300 10.05 18.25 -19.53
N SER A 301 10.31 17.80 -20.76
CA SER A 301 11.38 18.34 -21.60
C SER A 301 10.95 19.65 -22.26
N GLU A 302 11.88 20.35 -22.90
CA GLU A 302 11.52 21.41 -23.84
C GLU A 302 10.84 20.82 -25.10
N CYS A 303 10.01 21.63 -25.75
CA CYS A 303 9.33 21.29 -27.01
C CYS A 303 10.34 21.42 -28.16
N ASN A 304 10.72 20.29 -28.76
CA ASN A 304 11.67 20.25 -29.86
C ASN A 304 10.95 20.10 -31.20
N GLU A 305 11.09 21.11 -32.06
CA GLU A 305 10.67 21.06 -33.46
C GLU A 305 11.69 20.26 -34.26
N ILE A 306 11.25 19.17 -34.89
CA ILE A 306 12.15 18.30 -35.65
C ILE A 306 12.60 19.03 -36.92
N THR A 307 13.87 19.40 -36.98
CA THR A 307 14.54 19.85 -38.20
C THR A 307 15.73 18.95 -38.54
N SER A 308 15.47 17.75 -39.09
CA SER A 308 16.49 17.12 -39.95
C SER A 308 15.86 16.25 -41.04
N ILE A 309 16.02 16.72 -42.29
CA ILE A 309 15.50 16.16 -43.54
C ILE A 309 16.34 14.95 -44.03
N VAL A 310 17.32 14.48 -43.27
CA VAL A 310 18.37 13.58 -43.81
C VAL A 310 18.37 12.17 -43.20
N THR A 311 17.81 11.95 -42.02
CA THR A 311 17.72 10.60 -41.41
C THR A 311 16.45 10.47 -40.58
N ASN A 312 15.42 9.81 -41.14
CA ASN A 312 14.17 9.44 -40.45
C ASN A 312 14.39 8.39 -39.33
N GLN A 313 15.24 8.69 -38.34
CA GLN A 313 15.36 7.92 -37.11
C GLN A 313 15.46 8.91 -35.95
N ILE A 314 14.30 9.26 -35.38
CA ILE A 314 14.27 9.93 -34.08
C ILE A 314 14.77 8.91 -33.07
N ASN A 315 15.92 9.17 -32.46
CA ASN A 315 16.33 8.40 -31.30
C ASN A 315 15.54 8.92 -30.10
N PHE A 316 14.32 8.42 -29.95
CA PHE A 316 13.37 8.85 -28.91
C PHE A 316 13.94 8.76 -27.50
N GLN A 317 14.94 7.88 -27.30
CA GLN A 317 15.72 7.78 -26.08
C GLN A 317 16.42 9.10 -25.69
N ASP A 318 16.87 9.88 -26.68
CA ASP A 318 17.63 11.12 -26.46
C ASP A 318 16.70 12.29 -26.06
N LEU A 319 15.41 12.24 -26.42
CA LEU A 319 14.44 13.28 -26.05
C LEU A 319 14.14 13.24 -24.55
N CYS A 320 13.88 12.06 -23.98
CA CYS A 320 13.66 11.93 -22.55
C CYS A 320 14.95 12.14 -21.75
N ALA A 321 16.11 11.77 -22.31
CA ALA A 321 17.41 12.07 -21.70
C ALA A 321 17.74 13.58 -21.64
N SER A 322 17.01 14.43 -22.39
CA SER A 322 17.16 15.89 -22.30
C SER A 322 16.54 16.49 -21.03
N ILE A 323 15.70 15.73 -20.32
CA ILE A 323 15.12 16.17 -19.05
C ILE A 323 16.23 16.27 -18.01
N ASN A 324 16.37 17.45 -17.41
CA ASN A 324 17.32 17.63 -16.33
C ASN A 324 16.87 16.81 -15.11
N GLN A 325 17.70 15.84 -14.69
CA GLN A 325 17.41 14.98 -13.54
C GLN A 325 17.31 15.75 -12.22
N ASP A 326 17.90 16.94 -12.15
CA ASP A 326 17.83 17.86 -11.01
C ASP A 326 16.66 18.85 -11.10
N ALA A 327 15.84 18.82 -12.16
CA ALA A 327 14.67 19.68 -12.26
C ALA A 327 13.64 19.35 -11.18
N ASP A 328 12.97 20.39 -10.67
CA ASP A 328 11.87 20.21 -9.73
C ASP A 328 10.69 19.48 -10.40
N PHE A 329 9.94 18.73 -9.59
CA PHE A 329 8.75 18.02 -10.04
C PHE A 329 7.52 18.92 -9.94
N ASP A 330 6.71 18.94 -10.99
CA ASP A 330 5.36 19.50 -10.90
C ASP A 330 4.43 18.44 -10.30
N THR A 331 3.71 18.81 -9.23
CA THR A 331 2.77 17.90 -8.55
C THR A 331 1.35 18.13 -9.02
N LEU A 332 0.71 17.06 -9.48
CA LEU A 332 -0.65 17.03 -10.02
C LEU A 332 -1.58 16.31 -9.03
N PHE A 333 -2.66 16.99 -8.63
CA PHE A 333 -3.68 16.46 -7.74
C PHE A 333 -4.93 16.07 -8.52
N LEU A 334 -5.39 14.84 -8.32
CA LEU A 334 -6.63 14.36 -8.93
C LEU A 334 -7.83 15.16 -8.38
N LYS A 335 -8.65 15.73 -9.27
CA LYS A 335 -9.84 16.51 -8.88
C LYS A 335 -10.91 15.66 -8.19
N THR A 336 -11.10 14.43 -8.66
CA THR A 336 -12.00 13.42 -8.08
C THR A 336 -11.24 12.48 -7.15
N TYR A 337 -10.53 13.06 -6.19
CA TYR A 337 -9.70 12.31 -5.25
C TYR A 337 -10.52 11.39 -4.35
N SER A 338 -9.95 10.23 -4.01
CA SER A 338 -10.43 9.38 -2.92
C SER A 338 -9.70 9.72 -1.61
N ALA A 339 -10.36 9.46 -0.49
CA ALA A 339 -9.71 9.58 0.81
C ALA A 339 -8.62 8.51 0.99
N GLU A 340 -7.49 8.91 1.57
CA GLU A 340 -6.35 8.04 1.88
C GLU A 340 -5.94 8.20 3.35
N GLU A 341 -5.28 7.20 3.93
CA GLU A 341 -4.93 7.21 5.36
C GLU A 341 -3.77 8.19 5.67
N CYS A 342 -4.02 9.15 6.56
CA CYS A 342 -3.03 10.12 7.07
C CYS A 342 -2.00 9.49 8.01
N ARG A 343 -2.26 8.30 8.54
CA ARG A 343 -1.51 7.72 9.68
C ARG A 343 -0.02 7.56 9.44
N ALA A 344 0.38 7.39 8.17
CA ALA A 344 1.78 7.27 7.80
C ALA A 344 2.57 8.58 7.99
N THR A 345 1.90 9.73 7.95
CA THR A 345 2.54 11.06 8.03
C THR A 345 2.19 11.77 9.32
N ILE A 346 0.90 11.85 9.65
CA ILE A 346 0.40 12.53 10.84
C ILE A 346 -0.68 11.66 11.50
N TYR A 347 -0.47 11.33 12.76
CA TYR A 347 -1.45 10.61 13.60
C TYR A 347 -1.32 11.13 15.03
N GLY A 348 -2.44 11.54 15.63
CA GLY A 348 -2.43 11.99 17.01
C GLY A 348 -3.03 13.36 17.26
N THR A 349 -2.85 13.82 18.50
CA THR A 349 -3.24 15.16 18.95
C THR A 349 -2.03 15.99 19.34
N TYR A 350 -1.90 17.15 18.71
CA TYR A 350 -0.74 18.01 18.85
C TYR A 350 -1.18 19.45 19.07
N HIS A 351 -0.43 20.16 19.91
CA HIS A 351 -0.38 21.61 19.85
C HIS A 351 0.64 21.99 18.77
N PHE A 352 0.37 23.08 18.04
CA PHE A 352 1.33 23.54 17.04
C PHE A 352 1.56 25.04 17.10
N THR A 353 2.80 25.42 16.84
CA THR A 353 3.20 26.80 16.59
C THR A 353 3.40 26.97 15.10
N TYR A 354 3.05 28.12 14.54
CA TYR A 354 3.19 28.37 13.11
C TYR A 354 3.82 29.72 12.79
N GLU A 355 4.48 29.81 11.65
CA GLU A 355 5.13 31.01 11.12
C GLU A 355 4.87 31.10 9.61
N PHE A 356 4.45 32.29 9.15
CA PHE A 356 4.27 32.58 7.72
C PHE A 356 5.43 33.44 7.22
N ARG A 357 6.17 32.95 6.24
CA ARG A 357 7.35 33.65 5.70
C ARG A 357 7.00 34.98 5.03
N GLU A 358 5.86 35.06 4.35
CA GLU A 358 5.43 36.26 3.61
C GLU A 358 4.72 37.30 4.49
N GLY A 359 4.32 36.93 5.72
CA GLY A 359 3.44 37.75 6.56
C GLY A 359 4.14 38.60 7.63
N GLY A 360 5.45 38.46 7.81
CA GLY A 360 6.24 39.15 8.83
C GLY A 360 7.01 38.19 9.74
N ILE A 361 8.04 38.71 10.43
CA ILE A 361 8.94 37.91 11.28
C ILE A 361 8.24 37.61 12.62
N GLY A 362 8.04 36.33 12.93
CA GLY A 362 7.68 35.87 14.27
C GLY A 362 6.84 34.60 14.28
N ILE A 363 7.01 33.83 15.36
CA ILE A 363 6.34 32.55 15.57
C ILE A 363 5.07 32.81 16.38
N CYS A 364 3.91 32.38 15.86
CA CYS A 364 2.66 32.41 16.61
C CYS A 364 2.53 31.12 17.43
N ASP A 365 2.58 31.28 18.75
CA ASP A 365 2.28 30.25 19.73
C ASP A 365 1.00 30.64 20.48
N ASN A 366 -0.10 30.01 20.11
CA ASN A 366 -1.40 30.21 20.75
C ASN A 366 -1.90 28.84 21.28
N PRO A 367 -2.33 28.72 22.56
CA PRO A 367 -2.78 27.45 23.13
C PRO A 367 -4.03 26.85 22.47
N ILE A 368 -4.80 27.63 21.71
CA ILE A 368 -5.93 27.16 20.91
C ILE A 368 -5.45 26.45 19.65
N SER A 369 -4.24 26.75 19.17
CA SER A 369 -3.66 26.12 17.99
C SER A 369 -3.44 24.63 18.21
N ARG A 370 -4.22 23.81 17.51
CA ARG A 370 -4.28 22.35 17.70
C ARG A 370 -4.44 21.62 16.39
N LEU A 371 -3.65 20.56 16.23
CA LEU A 371 -3.76 19.59 15.15
C LEU A 371 -4.34 18.30 15.72
N VAL A 372 -5.45 17.83 15.15
CA VAL A 372 -6.14 16.61 15.58
C VAL A 372 -6.31 15.70 14.36
N SER A 373 -5.47 14.67 14.27
CA SER A 373 -5.55 13.61 13.26
C SER A 373 -5.90 12.29 13.94
N CYS A 374 -7.19 12.12 14.19
CA CYS A 374 -7.73 10.95 14.89
C CYS A 374 -8.83 10.33 14.03
N PRO A 375 -8.92 8.99 13.97
CA PRO A 375 -9.95 8.35 13.18
C PRO A 375 -11.32 8.61 13.81
N ASP A 376 -12.33 8.76 12.96
CA ASP A 376 -13.67 9.11 13.41
C ASP A 376 -14.31 7.96 14.23
N PRO A 377 -15.00 8.28 15.34
CA PRO A 377 -15.73 7.28 16.11
C PRO A 377 -16.99 6.86 15.34
N GLY A 378 -16.94 5.75 14.59
CA GLY A 378 -18.10 5.32 13.80
C GLY A 378 -18.14 3.86 13.36
N THR A 379 -17.00 3.21 13.10
CA THR A 379 -17.00 1.84 12.57
C THR A 379 -15.92 0.98 13.24
N PRO A 380 -16.28 -0.07 14.00
CA PRO A 380 -15.31 -0.93 14.69
C PRO A 380 -14.44 -1.78 13.76
N PHE A 381 -14.66 -1.73 12.44
CA PHE A 381 -13.94 -2.53 11.44
C PHE A 381 -13.16 -1.69 10.41
N GLU A 382 -13.32 -0.35 10.40
CA GLU A 382 -12.68 0.57 9.44
C GLU A 382 -12.35 1.89 10.14
N ALA A 383 -11.43 1.87 11.10
CA ALA A 383 -10.92 3.11 11.71
C ALA A 383 -10.05 3.86 10.68
N VAL A 384 -10.67 4.49 9.68
CA VAL A 384 -9.94 5.19 8.62
C VAL A 384 -9.58 6.59 9.10
N ASN A 385 -8.28 6.86 9.30
CA ASN A 385 -7.76 8.18 9.60
C ASN A 385 -7.56 8.95 8.29
N GLU A 386 -8.64 9.34 7.64
CA GLU A 386 -8.61 9.97 6.31
C GLU A 386 -8.48 11.50 6.36
N ARG A 387 -8.81 12.08 7.50
CA ARG A 387 -8.97 13.53 7.67
C ARG A 387 -8.45 14.01 9.01
N PHE A 388 -8.01 15.26 9.05
CA PHE A 388 -7.52 15.89 10.25
C PHE A 388 -7.89 17.37 10.32
N TRP A 389 -8.06 17.84 11.54
CA TRP A 389 -8.34 19.24 11.84
C TRP A 389 -7.05 19.97 12.14
N MET A 390 -6.91 21.19 11.61
CA MET A 390 -5.94 22.17 12.10
C MET A 390 -6.69 23.42 12.52
N THR A 391 -6.69 23.71 13.80
CA THR A 391 -7.24 24.96 14.36
C THR A 391 -6.10 25.95 14.52
N TYR A 392 -6.17 27.11 13.89
CA TYR A 392 -5.20 28.21 14.00
C TYR A 392 -5.74 29.23 14.99
N GLY A 393 -4.97 29.56 16.03
CA GLY A 393 -5.27 30.66 16.93
C GLY A 393 -4.63 31.97 16.47
N TYR A 394 -5.37 33.07 16.58
CA TYR A 394 -4.86 34.42 16.31
C TYR A 394 -3.92 34.90 17.43
N CYS A 395 -2.77 35.48 17.06
CA CYS A 395 -1.78 36.07 17.95
C CYS A 395 -1.80 37.60 17.82
N ARG A 396 -2.11 38.32 18.91
CA ARG A 396 -2.29 39.78 18.89
C ARG A 396 -1.06 40.55 18.39
N ASP A 397 0.13 40.02 18.64
CA ASP A 397 1.40 40.66 18.31
C ASP A 397 1.87 40.37 16.87
N LEU A 398 1.11 39.56 16.11
CA LEU A 398 1.47 39.08 14.77
C LEU A 398 0.33 39.34 13.78
N VAL A 399 0.56 40.29 12.87
CA VAL A 399 -0.39 40.67 11.81
C VAL A 399 -0.63 39.51 10.81
N SER A 400 0.35 38.61 10.65
CA SER A 400 0.26 37.41 9.82
C SER A 400 -0.57 36.28 10.44
N SER A 401 -0.88 36.37 11.73
CA SER A 401 -1.63 35.31 12.40
C SER A 401 -3.09 35.29 11.95
N ILE A 402 -3.66 34.10 11.88
CA ILE A 402 -5.02 33.88 11.37
C ILE A 402 -5.85 33.12 12.38
N ASP A 403 -7.16 33.37 12.37
CA ASP A 403 -8.15 32.54 13.05
C ASP A 403 -8.90 31.72 12.00
N ALA A 404 -8.57 30.44 11.94
CA ALA A 404 -9.09 29.54 10.90
C ALA A 404 -9.12 28.10 11.40
N GLN A 405 -10.08 27.31 10.93
CA GLN A 405 -10.18 25.89 11.27
C GLN A 405 -10.39 25.05 10.00
N PRO A 406 -9.40 24.95 9.10
CA PRO A 406 -9.48 24.05 7.96
C PRO A 406 -9.64 22.58 8.38
N LEU A 407 -10.38 21.84 7.55
CA LEU A 407 -10.47 20.39 7.60
C LEU A 407 -9.69 19.85 6.41
N TYR A 408 -8.61 19.12 6.67
CA TYR A 408 -7.78 18.55 5.62
C TYR A 408 -8.08 17.06 5.44
N GLN A 409 -8.32 16.66 4.20
CA GLN A 409 -8.37 15.27 3.78
C GLN A 409 -7.02 14.87 3.18
N CYS A 410 -6.51 13.70 3.56
CA CYS A 410 -5.26 13.18 3.03
C CYS A 410 -5.47 12.54 1.65
N LEU A 411 -4.58 12.89 0.73
CA LEU A 411 -4.54 12.39 -0.64
C LEU A 411 -3.46 11.29 -0.82
N GLY A 412 -2.70 11.04 0.23
CA GLY A 412 -1.60 10.08 0.28
C GLY A 412 -0.26 10.74 0.55
N TYR A 413 0.78 9.91 0.67
CA TYR A 413 2.14 10.34 0.98
C TYR A 413 3.16 9.60 0.10
N TRP A 414 4.31 10.23 -0.11
CA TRP A 414 5.43 9.62 -0.82
C TRP A 414 6.75 10.12 -0.26
N ILE A 415 7.81 9.35 -0.49
CA ILE A 415 9.16 9.65 0.00
C ILE A 415 10.04 9.97 -1.20
N ASN A 416 10.81 11.06 -1.12
CA ASN A 416 11.77 11.43 -2.15
C ASN A 416 13.12 10.68 -1.95
N ASP A 417 14.04 10.83 -2.90
CA ASP A 417 15.36 10.19 -2.82
C ASP A 417 16.24 10.69 -1.65
N LYS A 418 15.90 11.84 -1.05
CA LYS A 418 16.57 12.44 0.11
C LYS A 418 16.03 11.93 1.45
N GLY A 419 14.95 11.13 1.44
CA GLY A 419 14.27 10.65 2.64
C GLY A 419 13.26 11.64 3.23
N ASP A 420 12.92 12.72 2.51
CA ASP A 420 11.84 13.61 2.88
C ASP A 420 10.48 13.01 2.55
N ILE A 421 9.52 13.21 3.45
CA ILE A 421 8.17 12.67 3.37
C ILE A 421 7.23 13.80 2.96
N PHE A 422 6.68 13.69 1.76
CA PHE A 422 5.66 14.59 1.24
C PHE A 422 4.27 14.01 1.47
N THR A 423 3.32 14.87 1.84
CA THR A 423 1.91 14.53 2.02
C THR A 423 1.05 15.47 1.18
N GLY A 424 0.21 14.92 0.32
CA GLY A 424 -0.81 15.69 -0.38
C GLY A 424 -2.05 15.84 0.50
N ILE A 425 -2.57 17.07 0.63
CA ILE A 425 -3.77 17.34 1.42
C ILE A 425 -4.76 18.23 0.65
N ALA A 426 -6.05 18.00 0.86
CA ALA A 426 -7.14 18.81 0.31
C ALA A 426 -7.96 19.45 1.44
N ASN A 427 -8.24 20.75 1.36
CA ASN A 427 -9.10 21.44 2.32
C ASN A 427 -10.58 21.24 1.94
N GLU A 428 -11.29 20.44 2.73
CA GLU A 428 -12.71 20.11 2.52
C GLU A 428 -13.64 21.30 2.75
N ARG A 429 -13.21 22.33 3.50
CA ARG A 429 -14.02 23.54 3.71
C ARG A 429 -14.01 24.49 2.51
N VAL A 430 -13.14 24.25 1.51
CA VAL A 430 -13.06 25.04 0.29
C VAL A 430 -13.96 24.41 -0.78
N GLY A 431 -14.85 25.21 -1.38
CA GLY A 431 -15.78 24.74 -2.41
C GLY A 431 -15.08 24.14 -3.64
N SER A 432 -15.80 23.27 -4.36
CA SER A 432 -15.30 22.50 -5.51
C SER A 432 -14.79 23.34 -6.68
N GLU A 433 -15.07 24.64 -6.71
CA GLU A 433 -14.65 25.53 -7.80
C GLU A 433 -13.34 26.29 -7.50
N ARG A 434 -12.84 26.23 -6.26
CA ARG A 434 -11.62 26.96 -5.83
C ARG A 434 -10.44 26.01 -5.60
N TRP A 435 -10.02 25.34 -6.67
CA TRP A 435 -8.91 24.37 -6.63
C TRP A 435 -7.61 24.95 -6.08
N TYR A 436 -7.32 26.22 -6.40
CA TYR A 436 -6.19 26.98 -5.90
C TYR A 436 -6.07 27.04 -4.38
N ASP A 437 -7.19 27.12 -3.66
CA ASP A 437 -7.21 27.18 -2.18
C ASP A 437 -7.39 25.80 -1.54
N LYS A 438 -7.67 24.78 -2.36
CA LYS A 438 -8.05 23.45 -1.92
C LYS A 438 -6.83 22.57 -1.68
N PHE A 439 -5.94 22.44 -2.66
CA PHE A 439 -4.82 21.49 -2.59
C PHE A 439 -3.55 22.10 -2.00
N ARG A 440 -2.88 21.38 -1.12
CA ARG A 440 -1.60 21.78 -0.49
C ARG A 440 -0.70 20.56 -0.31
N CYS A 441 0.58 20.83 -0.09
CA CYS A 441 1.58 19.83 0.26
C CYS A 441 2.10 20.11 1.67
N MET A 442 2.39 19.04 2.41
CA MET A 442 3.17 19.10 3.64
C MET A 442 4.44 18.27 3.50
N LEU A 443 5.55 18.81 3.99
CA LEU A 443 6.87 18.17 3.99
C LEU A 443 7.33 17.96 5.41
N THR A 444 7.76 16.74 5.73
CA THR A 444 8.43 16.40 6.99
C THR A 444 9.56 15.41 6.73
N ARG A 445 10.33 15.07 7.77
CA ARG A 445 11.37 14.04 7.69
C ARG A 445 11.26 13.07 8.85
N GLN A 446 11.73 11.84 8.62
CA GLN A 446 11.70 10.78 9.63
C GLN A 446 12.61 11.08 10.84
N ASP A 447 13.70 11.82 10.64
CA ASP A 447 14.63 12.25 11.70
C ASP A 447 14.09 13.45 12.51
N GLN A 448 13.29 14.31 11.88
CA GLN A 448 12.72 15.53 12.47
C GLN A 448 11.18 15.57 12.36
N PRO A 449 10.46 14.61 12.96
CA PRO A 449 9.00 14.48 12.80
C PRO A 449 8.20 15.59 13.50
N GLN A 450 8.85 16.58 14.14
CA GLN A 450 8.20 17.73 14.75
C GLN A 450 8.04 18.91 13.79
N TRP A 451 8.89 18.98 12.76
CA TRP A 451 8.93 20.11 11.84
C TRP A 451 8.17 19.74 10.57
N PHE A 452 7.28 20.64 10.18
CA PHE A 452 6.51 20.55 8.96
C PHE A 452 6.64 21.85 8.19
N ALA A 453 6.85 21.73 6.88
CA ALA A 453 6.69 22.83 5.95
C ALA A 453 5.43 22.60 5.13
N LYS A 454 4.54 23.58 5.08
CA LYS A 454 3.29 23.55 4.33
C LYS A 454 3.35 24.56 3.18
N SER A 455 2.92 24.13 1.99
CA SER A 455 2.89 24.99 0.82
C SER A 455 1.76 26.03 0.92
N LEU A 456 1.90 27.15 0.21
CA LEU A 456 0.82 28.13 0.07
C LEU A 456 -0.18 27.75 -1.00
N PHE A 457 0.22 26.96 -2.00
CA PHE A 457 -0.58 26.56 -3.18
C PHE A 457 -0.40 25.06 -3.47
N ALA A 458 -1.00 24.58 -4.56
CA ALA A 458 -0.88 23.21 -5.05
C ALA A 458 0.50 22.92 -5.71
N GLU A 459 1.58 23.38 -5.08
CA GLU A 459 2.96 23.29 -5.57
C GLU A 459 3.85 22.71 -4.47
N CYS A 460 4.32 21.47 -4.64
CA CYS A 460 5.22 20.83 -3.68
C CYS A 460 6.69 21.14 -3.95
N ALA A 461 7.05 21.52 -5.19
CA ALA A 461 8.42 21.79 -5.64
C ALA A 461 9.16 22.80 -4.74
N ARG A 462 8.46 23.82 -4.26
CA ARG A 462 9.03 24.88 -3.42
C ARG A 462 9.28 24.50 -1.97
N LEU A 463 8.94 23.27 -1.57
CA LEU A 463 9.23 22.76 -0.23
C LEU A 463 10.58 22.05 -0.24
N TYR A 464 11.64 22.79 0.07
CA TYR A 464 13.01 22.25 0.07
C TYR A 464 13.38 21.56 1.39
N SER A 465 12.85 22.04 2.53
CA SER A 465 13.10 21.41 3.83
C SER A 465 11.93 21.64 4.80
N PRO A 466 11.75 20.79 5.83
CA PRO A 466 10.72 21.01 6.85
C PRO A 466 10.90 22.30 7.67
N THR A 467 12.11 22.89 7.64
CA THR A 467 12.44 24.13 8.37
C THR A 467 12.35 25.38 7.50
N ASP A 468 12.38 25.22 6.17
CA ASP A 468 12.40 26.29 5.18
C ASP A 468 11.25 26.09 4.21
N GLY A 469 10.10 26.65 4.58
CA GLY A 469 8.86 26.60 3.80
C GLY A 469 8.05 27.89 3.93
N PRO A 470 7.06 28.10 3.05
CA PRO A 470 6.19 29.28 3.10
C PRO A 470 5.41 29.39 4.41
N GLU A 471 4.89 28.26 4.88
CA GLU A 471 4.30 28.10 6.20
C GLU A 471 5.07 27.02 6.95
N LYS A 472 5.57 27.39 8.12
CA LYS A 472 6.33 26.50 8.99
C LYS A 472 5.48 26.14 10.18
N VAL A 473 5.34 24.85 10.45
CA VAL A 473 4.52 24.31 11.53
C VAL A 473 5.40 23.41 12.40
N ILE A 474 5.43 23.69 13.70
CA ILE A 474 6.15 22.87 14.67
C ILE A 474 5.12 22.25 15.60
N ILE A 475 5.07 20.92 15.65
CA ILE A 475 4.10 20.17 16.46
C ILE A 475 4.72 19.68 17.77
N SER A 476 3.93 19.75 18.84
CA SER A 476 4.25 19.21 20.17
C SER A 476 3.11 18.32 20.64
N PRO A 477 3.38 17.06 21.04
CA PRO A 477 2.34 16.12 21.44
C PRO A 477 1.68 16.59 22.73
N ILE A 478 0.34 16.57 22.75
CA ILE A 478 -0.45 16.95 23.92
C ILE A 478 -1.30 15.78 24.42
N ILE A 479 -1.84 15.94 25.62
CA ILE A 479 -2.87 15.06 26.16
C ILE A 479 -4.21 15.71 25.81
N PRO A 480 -5.08 15.06 25.01
CA PRO A 480 -6.33 15.68 24.56
C PRO A 480 -7.29 15.92 25.71
N GLU A 481 -7.38 14.96 26.63
CA GLU A 481 -8.19 15.04 27.85
C GLU A 481 -7.41 14.42 29.00
N VAL A 482 -7.24 15.19 30.08
CA VAL A 482 -6.59 14.69 31.30
C VAL A 482 -7.65 13.93 32.11
N PRO A 483 -7.53 12.60 32.29
CA PRO A 483 -8.54 11.84 33.00
C PRO A 483 -8.49 12.16 34.50
N THR A 484 -9.65 12.23 35.12
CA THR A 484 -9.78 12.45 36.57
C THR A 484 -9.58 11.13 37.32
N PRO A 485 -8.77 11.10 38.40
CA PRO A 485 -8.61 9.90 39.21
C PRO A 485 -9.84 9.69 40.11
N THR A 486 -10.30 8.44 40.22
CA THR A 486 -11.39 8.04 41.12
C THR A 486 -10.94 7.05 42.20
N CYS A 487 -9.66 6.65 42.18
CA CYS A 487 -9.04 5.83 43.22
C CYS A 487 -7.57 6.20 43.46
N PHE A 488 -6.97 5.59 44.48
CA PHE A 488 -5.59 5.82 44.89
C PHE A 488 -4.76 4.55 44.90
N PHE A 489 -3.52 4.64 44.42
CA PHE A 489 -2.52 3.60 44.61
C PHE A 489 -2.03 3.56 46.06
N PRO A 490 -1.60 2.39 46.58
CA PRO A 490 -1.01 2.28 47.89
C PRO A 490 0.21 3.20 48.09
N ASP A 491 0.31 3.85 49.26
CA ASP A 491 1.43 4.75 49.60
C ASP A 491 2.80 4.07 49.55
N ASN A 492 2.84 2.75 49.72
CA ASN A 492 4.09 1.98 49.63
C ASN A 492 4.57 1.80 48.17
N PHE A 493 3.80 2.17 47.15
CA PHE A 493 4.24 2.15 45.74
C PHE A 493 4.83 3.48 45.30
N THR A 494 4.59 4.56 46.04
CA THR A 494 5.04 5.91 45.70
C THR A 494 6.57 5.98 45.60
N GLY A 495 7.09 6.58 44.52
CA GLY A 495 8.52 6.72 44.28
C GLY A 495 8.88 6.71 42.79
N GLU A 496 10.18 6.83 42.51
CA GLU A 496 10.74 6.65 41.18
C GLU A 496 11.23 5.20 41.00
N TRP A 497 10.92 4.63 39.84
CA TRP A 497 11.17 3.24 39.51
C TRP A 497 11.74 3.12 38.10
N VAL A 498 12.53 2.07 37.87
CA VAL A 498 12.97 1.64 36.56
C VAL A 498 12.16 0.41 36.14
N ASN A 499 11.52 0.49 34.98
CA ASN A 499 10.78 -0.62 34.40
C ASN A 499 11.69 -1.50 33.55
N THR A 500 11.93 -2.73 34.00
CA THR A 500 12.78 -3.68 33.27
C THR A 500 12.09 -4.25 32.03
N ALA A 501 10.77 -4.08 31.89
CA ALA A 501 10.03 -4.60 30.74
C ALA A 501 10.17 -3.74 29.48
N ASN A 502 10.55 -2.47 29.61
CA ASN A 502 10.54 -1.51 28.51
C ASN A 502 11.86 -0.72 28.45
N VAL A 503 12.95 -1.42 28.09
CA VAL A 503 14.31 -0.85 27.89
C VAL A 503 14.72 0.16 28.99
N ASN A 504 14.53 -0.21 30.26
CA ASN A 504 14.80 0.64 31.43
C ASN A 504 14.05 2.00 31.42
N ALA A 505 12.75 1.98 31.07
CA ALA A 505 11.90 3.15 31.17
C ALA A 505 11.86 3.71 32.60
N ARG A 506 11.85 5.03 32.73
CA ARG A 506 11.67 5.71 34.03
C ARG A 506 10.18 5.78 34.34
N THR A 507 9.79 5.34 35.52
CA THR A 507 8.40 5.27 35.97
C THR A 507 8.24 5.99 37.30
N ILE A 508 7.38 7.00 37.36
CA ILE A 508 7.09 7.76 38.56
C ILE A 508 5.70 7.36 39.03
N ILE A 509 5.61 6.77 40.23
CA ILE A 509 4.33 6.38 40.82
C ILE A 509 3.96 7.41 41.88
N ASN A 510 2.82 8.06 41.69
CA ASN A 510 2.17 8.93 42.65
C ASN A 510 0.90 8.25 43.21
N ALA A 511 0.27 8.86 44.21
CA ALA A 511 -0.96 8.32 44.80
C ALA A 511 -2.11 8.17 43.79
N THR A 512 -2.17 8.96 42.72
CA THR A 512 -3.29 8.95 41.76
C THR A 512 -2.95 8.40 40.38
N HIS A 513 -1.69 8.47 39.97
CA HIS A 513 -1.25 8.12 38.63
C HIS A 513 0.15 7.54 38.59
N ILE A 514 0.40 6.71 37.59
CA ILE A 514 1.72 6.20 37.22
C ILE A 514 2.12 6.90 35.92
N HIS A 515 3.28 7.55 35.91
CA HIS A 515 3.84 8.23 34.75
C HIS A 515 5.06 7.46 34.24
N GLU A 516 4.97 6.89 33.04
CA GLU A 516 6.03 6.11 32.42
C GLU A 516 6.64 6.87 31.23
N ILE A 517 7.96 7.01 31.24
CA ILE A 517 8.76 7.63 30.19
C ILE A 517 9.66 6.55 29.58
N SER A 518 9.38 6.18 28.33
CA SER A 518 10.08 5.10 27.62
C SER A 518 10.70 5.59 26.32
N GLN A 519 11.84 5.01 25.94
CA GLN A 519 12.45 5.27 24.63
C GLN A 519 11.77 4.40 23.56
N VAL A 520 11.33 5.02 22.47
CA VAL A 520 10.78 4.29 21.33
C VAL A 520 11.85 4.19 20.25
N ASN A 521 12.28 2.96 19.96
CA ASN A 521 13.15 2.68 18.83
C ASN A 521 12.45 3.17 17.55
N ASN A 522 13.15 4.02 16.76
CA ASN A 522 12.80 4.52 15.41
C ASN A 522 12.31 5.97 15.26
N ARG A 523 12.04 6.75 16.32
CA ARG A 523 11.55 8.15 16.16
C ARG A 523 12.26 9.22 17.01
N GLY A 524 13.20 8.84 17.88
CA GLY A 524 13.92 9.79 18.74
C GLY A 524 13.08 10.48 19.83
N TRP A 525 11.76 10.22 19.92
CA TRP A 525 10.88 10.74 20.96
C TRP A 525 10.87 9.85 22.20
N LEU A 526 10.80 10.48 23.37
CA LEU A 526 10.38 9.82 24.60
C LEU A 526 8.86 9.65 24.56
N ARG A 527 8.37 8.42 24.69
CA ARG A 527 6.95 8.15 24.84
C ARG A 527 6.59 8.28 26.31
N GLU A 528 5.78 9.29 26.59
CA GLU A 528 5.23 9.55 27.92
C GLU A 528 3.80 9.02 27.99
N THR A 529 3.59 8.09 28.91
CA THR A 529 2.31 7.42 29.15
C THR A 529 1.86 7.65 30.58
N TYR A 530 0.61 8.06 30.76
CA TYR A 530 -0.01 8.27 32.07
C TYR A 530 -1.06 7.20 32.31
N TYR A 531 -0.97 6.52 33.45
CA TYR A 531 -1.95 5.56 33.92
C TYR A 531 -2.65 6.15 35.13
N VAL A 532 -3.92 6.54 34.97
CA VAL A 532 -4.70 7.20 36.03
C VAL A 532 -5.67 6.21 36.65
N CYS A 533 -5.64 6.08 37.98
CA CYS A 533 -6.45 5.11 38.72
C CYS A 533 -7.95 5.40 38.57
N GLN A 534 -8.72 4.38 38.17
CA GLN A 534 -10.18 4.46 38.04
C GLN A 534 -10.90 3.59 39.07
N GLN A 535 -10.57 2.31 39.15
CA GLN A 535 -11.19 1.40 40.13
C GLN A 535 -10.17 0.39 40.68
N ILE A 536 -10.48 -0.17 41.85
CA ILE A 536 -9.61 -1.11 42.55
C ILE A 536 -10.42 -2.33 42.99
N SER A 537 -9.85 -3.51 42.81
CA SER A 537 -10.34 -4.76 43.38
C SER A 537 -9.18 -5.62 43.88
N ARG A 538 -9.04 -5.72 45.21
CA ARG A 538 -7.95 -6.47 45.88
C ARG A 538 -6.55 -6.00 45.42
N GLN A 539 -5.92 -6.74 44.51
CA GLN A 539 -4.58 -6.49 43.94
C GLN A 539 -4.64 -5.96 42.50
N GLN A 540 -5.85 -5.85 41.93
CA GLN A 540 -6.10 -5.40 40.58
C GLN A 540 -6.55 -3.94 40.57
N PHE A 541 -5.99 -3.16 39.66
CA PHE A 541 -6.20 -1.73 39.49
C PHE A 541 -6.60 -1.48 38.04
N LEU A 542 -7.84 -1.05 37.84
CA LEU A 542 -8.28 -0.56 36.55
C LEU A 542 -7.77 0.88 36.40
N VAL A 543 -7.00 1.12 35.34
CA VAL A 543 -6.43 2.42 35.03
C VAL A 543 -6.88 2.88 33.66
N LYS A 544 -7.14 4.19 33.53
CA LYS A 544 -7.28 4.86 32.24
C LYS A 544 -5.91 5.32 31.79
N THR A 545 -5.45 4.75 30.69
CA THR A 545 -4.15 4.98 30.07
C THR A 545 -4.29 6.07 29.01
N VAL A 546 -3.43 7.08 29.09
CA VAL A 546 -3.36 8.16 28.10
C VAL A 546 -1.91 8.41 27.75
N THR A 547 -1.58 8.29 26.47
CA THR A 547 -0.25 8.56 25.94
C THR A 547 -0.23 9.97 25.35
N LYS A 548 0.83 10.75 25.60
CA LYS A 548 1.00 12.04 24.92
C LYS A 548 1.03 11.84 23.41
N GLY A 549 0.22 12.61 22.69
CA GLY A 549 0.11 12.56 21.24
C GLY A 549 -0.79 11.46 20.70
N GLU A 550 -1.32 10.54 21.50
CA GLU A 550 -2.30 9.55 21.00
C GLU A 550 -3.72 10.13 20.97
N CYS A 551 -4.56 9.54 20.13
CA CYS A 551 -5.95 9.96 19.93
C CYS A 551 -6.92 9.40 20.95
N PHE A 552 -6.67 8.16 21.40
CA PHE A 552 -7.58 7.43 22.25
C PHE A 552 -6.94 7.14 23.59
N SER A 553 -7.78 7.14 24.61
CA SER A 553 -7.44 6.55 25.90
C SER A 553 -7.91 5.10 25.96
N TYR A 554 -7.22 4.31 26.78
CA TYR A 554 -7.49 2.89 26.92
C TYR A 554 -7.66 2.51 28.39
N TYR A 555 -8.60 1.62 28.70
CA TYR A 555 -8.60 0.92 29.98
C TYR A 555 -7.60 -0.23 29.94
N ILE A 556 -6.76 -0.30 30.96
CA ILE A 556 -5.80 -1.37 31.21
C ILE A 556 -5.98 -1.80 32.66
N CYS A 557 -5.81 -3.09 32.94
CA CYS A 557 -5.74 -3.61 34.30
C CYS A 557 -4.30 -3.86 34.70
N PHE A 558 -3.85 -3.25 35.79
CA PHE A 558 -2.65 -3.64 36.50
C PHE A 558 -2.99 -4.64 37.58
N ASP A 559 -2.26 -5.74 37.67
CA ASP A 559 -2.29 -6.60 38.85
C ASP A 559 -0.91 -6.60 39.51
N PHE A 560 -0.86 -6.03 40.71
CA PHE A 560 0.36 -5.87 41.48
C PHE A 560 0.50 -6.98 42.52
N LYS A 561 1.72 -7.47 42.72
CA LYS A 561 2.06 -8.22 43.92
C LYS A 561 2.55 -7.27 45.00
N ASP A 562 2.47 -7.73 46.24
CA ASP A 562 2.99 -7.00 47.38
C ASP A 562 4.45 -6.62 47.13
N ARG A 563 4.74 -5.35 47.41
CA ARG A 563 6.08 -4.78 47.29
C ARG A 563 7.03 -5.57 48.18
N HIS A 564 8.17 -5.96 47.62
CA HIS A 564 9.23 -6.64 48.35
C HIS A 564 10.52 -5.83 48.24
N HIS A 565 10.89 -5.13 49.31
CA HIS A 565 12.03 -4.21 49.34
C HIS A 565 11.98 -3.17 48.20
N ASN A 566 12.94 -3.22 47.27
CA ASN A 566 13.07 -2.32 46.12
C ASN A 566 12.39 -2.85 44.86
N ILE A 567 11.56 -3.89 44.97
CA ILE A 567 10.98 -4.60 43.84
C ILE A 567 9.47 -4.54 43.95
N LEU A 568 8.82 -4.01 42.92
CA LEU A 568 7.39 -4.07 42.73
C LEU A 568 7.11 -4.90 41.47
N ARG A 569 6.41 -6.02 41.65
CA ARG A 569 6.08 -6.95 40.57
C ARG A 569 4.68 -6.66 40.07
N TYR A 570 4.50 -6.60 38.76
CA TYR A 570 3.21 -6.30 38.16
C TYR A 570 2.99 -7.10 36.88
N ARG A 571 1.73 -7.18 36.46
CA ARG A 571 1.33 -7.58 35.12
C ARG A 571 0.31 -6.59 34.58
N LYS A 572 0.26 -6.44 33.26
CA LYS A 572 -0.69 -5.58 32.56
C LYS A 572 -1.57 -6.41 31.64
N SER A 573 -2.86 -6.11 31.59
CA SER A 573 -3.77 -6.71 30.62
C SER A 573 -3.62 -6.07 29.23
N LYS A 574 -4.33 -6.63 28.24
CA LYS A 574 -4.53 -5.99 26.93
C LYS A 574 -5.22 -4.62 27.11
N SER A 575 -4.95 -3.71 26.20
CA SER A 575 -5.59 -2.38 26.14
C SER A 575 -6.96 -2.45 25.49
N PHE A 576 -7.97 -1.92 26.18
CA PHE A 576 -9.34 -1.80 25.67
C PHE A 576 -9.68 -0.32 25.47
N MET A 577 -10.24 0.07 24.33
CA MET A 577 -10.55 1.49 24.07
C MET A 577 -11.57 2.01 25.10
N SER A 578 -11.30 3.16 25.71
CA SER A 578 -12.14 3.67 26.81
C SER A 578 -13.53 4.09 26.34
N ASN A 579 -13.63 4.66 25.14
CA ASN A 579 -14.89 5.13 24.55
C ASN A 579 -15.95 4.03 24.39
N VAL A 580 -15.54 2.77 24.28
CA VAL A 580 -16.45 1.60 24.25
C VAL A 580 -17.19 1.42 25.58
N TYR A 581 -16.60 1.89 26.68
CA TYR A 581 -17.11 1.74 28.04
C TYR A 581 -17.68 3.03 28.64
N ASP A 582 -17.54 4.17 27.95
CA ASP A 582 -18.01 5.47 28.45
C ASP A 582 -19.56 5.59 28.39
N ASP A 583 -20.27 4.72 27.63
CA ASP A 583 -21.71 4.48 27.80
C ASP A 583 -21.95 3.55 29.01
N LEU A 584 -21.75 4.14 30.19
CA LEU A 584 -21.71 3.52 31.52
C LEU A 584 -23.03 2.86 31.97
N SER A 585 -24.06 2.82 31.13
CA SER A 585 -25.37 2.28 31.49
C SER A 585 -25.45 0.75 31.44
N LYS A 586 -24.48 0.04 30.83
CA LYS A 586 -24.63 -1.41 30.57
C LYS A 586 -23.43 -2.32 30.90
N ARG A 587 -22.22 -1.81 31.17
CA ARG A 587 -21.04 -2.67 31.45
C ARG A 587 -20.07 -2.06 32.44
N ASP A 588 -19.61 -2.87 33.39
CA ASP A 588 -18.52 -2.51 34.30
C ASP A 588 -17.16 -2.89 33.67
N PRO A 589 -16.31 -1.91 33.32
CA PRO A 589 -15.02 -2.18 32.68
C PRO A 589 -14.08 -3.01 33.55
N LEU A 590 -14.22 -2.98 34.88
CA LEU A 590 -13.35 -3.72 35.79
C LEU A 590 -13.43 -5.23 35.53
N TYR A 591 -14.63 -5.79 35.38
CA TYR A 591 -14.82 -7.24 35.21
C TYR A 591 -14.26 -7.75 33.87
N GLU A 592 -14.43 -6.99 32.78
CA GLU A 592 -13.95 -7.39 31.45
C GLU A 592 -12.43 -7.18 31.31
N VAL A 593 -11.95 -5.98 31.66
CA VAL A 593 -10.55 -5.58 31.45
C VAL A 593 -9.60 -6.29 32.43
N CYS A 594 -10.04 -6.54 33.67
CA CYS A 594 -9.28 -7.30 34.67
C CYS A 594 -9.58 -8.81 34.67
N SER A 595 -10.33 -9.31 33.67
CA SER A 595 -10.55 -10.75 33.52
C SER A 595 -9.23 -11.48 33.28
N TRP A 596 -9.16 -12.74 33.71
CA TRP A 596 -8.00 -13.61 33.50
C TRP A 596 -7.56 -13.68 32.03
N ILE A 597 -8.52 -13.74 31.10
CA ILE A 597 -8.29 -13.90 29.66
C ILE A 597 -7.57 -12.66 29.08
N SER A 598 -7.78 -11.49 29.68
CA SER A 598 -7.19 -10.23 29.24
C SER A 598 -5.68 -10.15 29.48
N PHE A 599 -5.09 -11.02 30.31
CA PHE A 599 -3.64 -11.06 30.59
C PHE A 599 -2.85 -11.98 29.66
N GLY A 600 -3.50 -12.58 28.65
CA GLY A 600 -2.89 -13.57 27.75
C GLY A 600 -2.90 -14.96 28.39
N ASN A 601 -3.49 -15.94 27.70
CA ASN A 601 -3.73 -17.30 28.19
C ASN A 601 -2.43 -18.16 28.31
N ASP A 602 -1.27 -17.55 28.53
CA ASP A 602 -0.02 -18.29 28.70
C ASP A 602 0.07 -18.91 30.10
N ALA A 603 0.27 -20.23 30.16
CA ALA A 603 0.44 -20.97 31.40
C ALA A 603 1.72 -20.60 32.18
N ASN A 604 2.71 -20.01 31.49
CA ASN A 604 3.97 -19.58 32.08
C ASN A 604 3.87 -18.13 32.57
N TRP A 605 3.28 -17.92 33.75
CA TRP A 605 3.13 -16.61 34.37
C TRP A 605 4.47 -15.90 34.62
N LYS A 606 4.76 -14.84 33.85
CA LYS A 606 5.92 -13.97 34.08
C LYS A 606 5.46 -12.57 34.50
N TYR A 607 5.84 -12.16 35.71
CA TYR A 607 5.64 -10.80 36.18
C TYR A 607 6.75 -9.89 35.63
N GLN A 608 6.37 -8.67 35.28
CA GLN A 608 7.28 -7.57 35.01
C GLN A 608 7.65 -6.89 36.33
N VAL A 609 8.77 -6.17 36.34
CA VAL A 609 9.36 -5.63 37.57
C VAL A 609 9.66 -4.15 37.43
N PHE A 610 9.19 -3.39 38.41
CA PHE A 610 9.66 -2.06 38.74
C PHE A 610 10.74 -2.19 39.82
N VAL A 611 11.90 -1.60 39.56
CA VAL A 611 13.04 -1.53 40.50
C VAL A 611 13.16 -0.10 41.02
N LEU A 612 13.15 0.09 42.33
CA LEU A 612 13.22 1.42 42.94
C LEU A 612 14.53 2.14 42.55
N ASP A 613 14.45 3.42 42.21
CA ASP A 613 15.58 4.26 41.84
C ASP A 613 15.64 5.55 42.69
N PRO A 614 16.68 5.75 43.52
CA PRO A 614 17.75 4.82 43.82
C PRO A 614 17.27 3.65 44.71
N PRO A 615 17.85 2.44 44.59
CA PRO A 615 17.46 1.31 45.41
C PRO A 615 17.91 1.51 46.88
N ALA A 616 17.03 1.20 47.83
CA ALA A 616 17.41 1.19 49.24
C ALA A 616 18.37 0.02 49.54
N PRO A 617 19.41 0.19 50.36
CA PRO A 617 20.32 -0.90 50.67
C PRO A 617 19.57 -2.03 51.41
N ILE A 618 19.75 -3.26 50.92
CA ILE A 618 19.27 -4.48 51.58
C ILE A 618 20.44 -5.45 51.74
N GLU A 619 20.38 -6.30 52.75
CA GLU A 619 21.38 -7.35 52.94
C GLU A 619 21.37 -8.34 51.76
N CYS A 620 22.55 -8.72 51.28
CA CYS A 620 22.66 -9.73 50.24
C CYS A 620 22.18 -11.09 50.77
N PRO A 621 21.51 -11.93 49.96
CA PRO A 621 20.96 -13.20 50.40
C PRO A 621 22.02 -14.24 50.79
N PHE A 622 23.30 -13.99 50.46
CA PHE A 622 24.43 -14.81 50.89
C PHE A 622 25.52 -13.89 51.47
N THR A 623 26.14 -14.34 52.56
CA THR A 623 27.27 -13.71 53.21
C THR A 623 28.49 -14.65 53.17
N GLY A 624 29.70 -14.11 53.28
CA GLY A 624 30.94 -14.88 53.27
C GLY A 624 31.82 -14.67 52.04
N MET A 625 32.96 -15.37 52.00
CA MET A 625 33.94 -15.30 50.91
C MET A 625 33.88 -16.57 50.06
N TRP A 626 33.74 -16.40 48.76
CA TRP A 626 33.51 -17.50 47.82
C TRP A 626 34.47 -17.43 46.64
N THR A 627 35.01 -18.57 46.23
CA THR A 627 35.68 -18.72 44.92
C THR A 627 34.65 -19.13 43.86
N PHE A 628 34.68 -18.54 42.67
CA PHE A 628 33.71 -18.84 41.62
C PHE A 628 34.38 -19.32 40.32
N LYS A 629 33.64 -20.09 39.52
CA LYS A 629 33.98 -20.48 38.15
C LYS A 629 32.95 -19.86 37.22
N GLN A 630 33.38 -19.28 36.10
CA GLN A 630 32.49 -18.62 35.14
C GLN A 630 32.33 -19.45 33.87
N VAL A 631 31.10 -19.53 33.35
CA VAL A 631 30.77 -20.12 32.05
C VAL A 631 29.73 -19.23 31.39
N GLY A 632 29.89 -18.88 30.12
CA GLY A 632 28.97 -17.99 29.41
C GLY A 632 29.56 -17.45 28.12
N GLN A 633 28.84 -16.53 27.48
CA GLN A 633 29.36 -15.82 26.31
C GLN A 633 30.62 -15.03 26.67
N PRO A 634 31.67 -15.00 25.82
CA PRO A 634 32.95 -14.37 26.14
C PRO A 634 32.83 -12.90 26.60
N ASN A 635 31.88 -12.16 26.02
CA ASN A 635 31.66 -10.74 26.31
C ASN A 635 30.86 -10.46 27.60
N SER A 636 30.28 -11.51 28.22
CA SER A 636 29.48 -11.40 29.45
C SER A 636 30.20 -11.95 30.68
N LEU A 637 31.39 -12.53 30.50
CA LEU A 637 32.23 -12.98 31.60
C LEU A 637 32.69 -11.76 32.41
N ILE A 638 32.59 -11.84 33.73
CA ILE A 638 33.09 -10.81 34.65
C ILE A 638 34.60 -10.70 34.45
N GLN A 639 35.03 -9.54 33.97
CA GLN A 639 36.43 -9.18 33.78
C GLN A 639 36.92 -8.28 34.92
N THR A 640 38.23 -8.28 35.14
CA THR A 640 38.85 -7.36 36.10
C THR A 640 38.62 -5.92 35.64
N ARG A 641 37.92 -5.13 36.45
CA ARG A 641 37.68 -3.70 36.20
C ARG A 641 38.53 -2.87 37.16
N ILE A 642 39.41 -2.03 36.61
CA ILE A 642 40.13 -1.02 37.38
C ILE A 642 39.16 0.14 37.61
N ARG A 643 38.86 0.48 38.87
CA ARG A 643 37.98 1.62 39.18
C ARG A 643 38.71 2.93 38.88
N GLY A 644 38.12 3.78 38.04
CA GLY A 644 38.61 5.16 37.77
C GLY A 644 39.43 5.34 36.49
N GLY A 645 39.38 4.39 35.54
CA GLY A 645 39.95 4.52 34.20
C GLY A 645 38.91 4.93 33.17
#